data_AF-A0A6L8LXF5-F1
#
_entry.id   AF-A0A6L8LXF5-F1
#
_cell.length_a   1.000
_cell.length_b   1.000
_cell.length_c   1.000
_cell.angle_alpha   90.00
_cell.angle_beta   90.00
_cell.angle_gamma   90.00
#
_symmetry.space_group_name_H-M   'P 1'
#
loop_
_entity.id
_entity.type
_entity.pdbx_description
1 polymer ?
#
loop_
_entity_poly.entity_id
_entity_poly.type
_entity_poly.pdbx_seq_one_letter_code
_entity_poly.pdbx_strand_id
1 'polypeptide(L)'
;MAKSPLAKNSKTAKYIRNSKNVIPLRLTIPYKNIKNRTITEFDVSHLLHLGANSNNEKIQNRTPYLRSFCKKAKQYVEKGKSATSVTSYYDSLRSFILFCDAVNVDPFSEAGYLKFAGNDGELRHRMKMYRPSQKLWEKSHNAELGIKESTASAIMSSLRTALKWCGLPTNSWGNLHRGFSGGEKMPYKGYSDSEEKILISRLSELFFTLAPQLIAAKKENLKLPDILPVIIDLGSHQEVISIQTHLKTQDQNVISVRPSSAFNMVMGAAYHLMCFFSSLNDSDVKGIAHPLTIHTDERDKSLQVVKVSSFKARANKEVDAILTNQGFDVDKRDGVNFITTLETLSALYGGNEEGSELIFTLNSQGEKSDTFNLGELNKHLMVELNLLAPTRKSNLPWFKELFYSYRNQLVIQLKTETNELGRVVVSKVTCPCSKTGATRGATSAAYCILSCYTDLPLKGVLLPLSYSEKDSDGNIHVSLKYRDNSIHEFSIPAADKMLIQDIEQFATDLADKQKHRNHERLLLKRGNAHQAPKDWDGISPITSNLMRIWSIDPNEYFISLQSSRWREMTSNQVYSENGKEGVQNLLQNLLQTIDKHYVNGDPKLNKIIISQAMQVMEQLGEDTSLEQARAKVVAKLGIKMLAHDEWKKKQENERAKTNPNGIHCNGQQSILGGKNTQRETNNAIGFTLPCTEYDMCHKCQSAKAVDDVQSTYKLISFIDVLKEALDRYPITTEEINERIAAFEFTLDGASQDVYENAMKLFNKKGRHPRVSIDHAILALYR
;
A
#
# COMPACT_ATOMS: atom_id res chain seq x y z
N MET A 1 -40.94 -85.44 -8.48
CA MET A 1 -41.92 -84.38 -8.16
C MET A 1 -42.00 -83.39 -9.31
N ALA A 2 -43.21 -83.09 -9.77
CA ALA A 2 -43.50 -82.16 -10.86
C ALA A 2 -43.25 -80.70 -10.44
N LYS A 3 -42.33 -80.03 -11.14
CA LYS A 3 -42.49 -78.87 -12.07
C LYS A 3 -42.68 -77.48 -11.43
N SER A 4 -41.76 -76.58 -11.79
CA SER A 4 -42.15 -75.25 -12.28
C SER A 4 -41.60 -75.05 -13.71
N PRO A 5 -42.37 -74.51 -14.67
CA PRO A 5 -42.11 -74.61 -16.11
C PRO A 5 -41.31 -73.44 -16.70
N LEU A 6 -40.60 -72.64 -15.89
CA LEU A 6 -39.96 -71.40 -16.34
C LEU A 6 -38.44 -71.50 -16.60
N ALA A 7 -37.81 -72.66 -16.42
CA ALA A 7 -36.35 -72.78 -16.46
C ALA A 7 -35.76 -73.13 -17.84
N LYS A 8 -36.50 -73.02 -18.96
CA LYS A 8 -36.02 -73.55 -20.26
C LYS A 8 -35.85 -72.58 -21.42
N ASN A 9 -35.99 -71.26 -21.27
CA ASN A 9 -35.83 -70.35 -22.43
C ASN A 9 -35.30 -68.92 -22.15
N SER A 10 -34.43 -68.67 -21.17
CA SER A 10 -33.72 -67.37 -21.12
C SER A 10 -32.28 -67.50 -21.63
N LYS A 11 -32.06 -67.15 -22.89
CA LYS A 11 -30.73 -66.81 -23.41
C LYS A 11 -30.11 -65.77 -22.47
N THR A 12 -28.88 -66.03 -22.05
CA THR A 12 -28.03 -65.15 -21.25
C THR A 12 -27.98 -63.76 -21.89
N ALA A 13 -28.78 -62.83 -21.38
CA ALA A 13 -28.69 -61.43 -21.72
C ALA A 13 -27.33 -60.93 -21.22
N LYS A 14 -26.41 -60.65 -22.15
CA LYS A 14 -25.21 -59.86 -21.85
C LYS A 14 -25.68 -58.56 -21.20
N TYR A 15 -25.30 -58.34 -19.94
CA TYR A 15 -25.41 -57.04 -19.30
C TYR A 15 -24.52 -56.06 -20.07
N ILE A 16 -25.09 -55.39 -21.06
CA ILE A 16 -24.51 -54.19 -21.65
C ILE A 16 -24.66 -53.13 -20.57
N ARG A 17 -23.59 -52.82 -19.84
CA ARG A 17 -23.50 -51.61 -19.02
C ARG A 17 -23.66 -50.43 -19.97
N ASN A 18 -24.87 -49.88 -20.04
CA ASN A 18 -25.20 -48.73 -20.84
C ASN A 18 -24.62 -47.47 -20.16
N SER A 19 -23.32 -47.24 -20.33
CA SER A 19 -22.58 -46.09 -19.77
C SER A 19 -22.80 -44.79 -20.54
N LYS A 20 -23.91 -44.66 -21.28
CA LYS A 20 -24.20 -43.50 -22.14
C LYS A 20 -25.03 -42.39 -21.47
N ASN A 21 -25.51 -42.58 -20.24
CA ASN A 21 -26.33 -41.60 -19.52
C ASN A 21 -25.82 -41.26 -18.10
N VAL A 22 -24.51 -41.32 -17.85
CA VAL A 22 -23.94 -40.71 -16.63
C VAL A 22 -23.52 -39.29 -16.99
N ILE A 23 -24.43 -38.32 -16.81
CA ILE A 23 -24.04 -36.90 -16.84
C ILE A 23 -23.10 -36.71 -15.64
N PRO A 24 -21.83 -36.34 -15.85
CA PRO A 24 -20.93 -36.01 -14.75
C PRO A 24 -21.59 -34.91 -13.92
N LEU A 25 -21.67 -35.09 -12.61
CA LEU A 25 -22.30 -34.14 -11.72
C LEU A 25 -21.44 -32.86 -11.68
N ARG A 26 -21.69 -31.94 -12.62
CA ARG A 26 -20.96 -30.68 -12.74
C ARG A 26 -21.33 -29.79 -11.56
N LEU A 27 -20.36 -29.51 -10.70
CA LEU A 27 -20.50 -28.54 -9.63
C LEU A 27 -20.19 -27.16 -10.21
N THR A 28 -21.22 -26.36 -10.52
CA THR A 28 -21.03 -25.01 -11.10
C THR A 28 -21.42 -23.88 -10.16
N ILE A 29 -20.70 -22.76 -10.26
CA ILE A 29 -20.99 -21.51 -9.56
C ILE A 29 -21.08 -20.33 -10.54
N PRO A 30 -21.85 -19.28 -10.21
CA PRO A 30 -21.71 -17.99 -10.89
C PRO A 30 -20.32 -17.41 -10.62
N TYR A 31 -19.62 -17.00 -11.67
CA TYR A 31 -18.25 -16.50 -11.58
C TYR A 31 -18.11 -15.23 -12.42
N LYS A 32 -17.54 -14.18 -11.82
CA LYS A 32 -17.24 -12.92 -12.50
C LYS A 32 -15.76 -12.61 -12.42
N ASN A 33 -15.06 -12.75 -13.54
CA ASN A 33 -13.68 -12.31 -13.65
C ASN A 33 -13.62 -10.77 -13.59
N ILE A 34 -12.66 -10.21 -12.87
CA ILE A 34 -12.43 -8.76 -12.78
C ILE A 34 -12.27 -8.12 -14.16
N LYS A 35 -11.75 -8.87 -15.15
CA LYS A 35 -11.52 -8.41 -16.51
C LYS A 35 -12.72 -8.62 -17.45
N ASN A 36 -13.71 -9.42 -17.07
CA ASN A 36 -14.86 -9.74 -17.92
C ASN A 36 -16.12 -9.07 -17.38
N ARG A 37 -16.87 -8.39 -18.25
CA ARG A 37 -18.13 -7.74 -17.89
C ARG A 37 -19.26 -8.76 -17.67
N THR A 38 -19.13 -9.96 -18.25
CA THR A 38 -20.15 -11.01 -18.20
C THR A 38 -19.97 -11.95 -17.01
N ILE A 39 -21.10 -12.39 -16.44
CA ILE A 39 -21.15 -13.46 -15.44
C ILE A 39 -21.17 -14.78 -16.20
N THR A 40 -20.30 -15.70 -15.81
CA THR A 40 -20.15 -17.03 -16.44
C THR A 40 -20.43 -18.13 -15.43
N GLU A 41 -20.84 -19.31 -15.88
CA GLU A 41 -20.80 -20.50 -15.03
C GLU A 41 -19.39 -21.09 -15.01
N PHE A 42 -18.88 -21.36 -13.81
CA PHE A 42 -17.54 -21.94 -13.61
C PHE A 42 -17.63 -23.28 -12.89
N ASP A 43 -16.94 -24.30 -13.41
CA ASP A 43 -16.94 -25.66 -12.86
C ASP A 43 -15.88 -25.82 -11.75
N VAL A 44 -16.34 -26.08 -10.54
CA VAL A 44 -15.51 -26.27 -9.33
C VAL A 44 -15.29 -27.75 -8.99
N SER A 45 -15.64 -28.68 -9.88
CA SER A 45 -15.52 -30.12 -9.63
C SER A 45 -14.07 -30.57 -9.38
N HIS A 46 -13.08 -29.81 -9.86
CA HIS A 46 -11.66 -30.06 -9.59
C HIS A 46 -11.33 -30.06 -8.08
N LEU A 47 -12.10 -29.35 -7.24
CA LEU A 47 -11.94 -29.35 -5.77
C LEU A 47 -12.28 -30.71 -5.11
N LEU A 48 -12.94 -31.62 -5.83
CA LEU A 48 -13.21 -32.97 -5.34
C LEU A 48 -11.95 -33.85 -5.32
N HIS A 49 -10.86 -33.41 -5.95
CA HIS A 49 -9.64 -34.19 -6.10
C HIS A 49 -8.54 -33.65 -5.18
N LEU A 50 -7.62 -34.54 -4.77
CA LEU A 50 -6.46 -34.17 -3.96
C LEU A 50 -5.61 -33.11 -4.68
N GLY A 51 -5.29 -32.01 -3.98
CA GLY A 51 -4.54 -30.89 -4.56
C GLY A 51 -5.33 -30.14 -5.64
N ALA A 52 -6.65 -30.28 -5.63
CA ALA A 52 -7.57 -29.69 -6.60
C ALA A 52 -7.21 -29.97 -8.08
N ASN A 53 -6.59 -31.13 -8.34
CA ASN A 53 -6.15 -31.56 -9.65
C ASN A 53 -6.97 -32.78 -10.09
N SER A 54 -7.73 -32.65 -11.18
CA SER A 54 -8.63 -33.70 -11.67
C SER A 54 -7.92 -35.02 -12.04
N ASN A 55 -6.59 -35.00 -12.21
CA ASN A 55 -5.79 -36.20 -12.46
C ASN A 55 -5.49 -37.00 -11.18
N ASN A 56 -5.68 -36.40 -10.01
CA ASN A 56 -5.43 -37.03 -8.72
C ASN A 56 -6.67 -37.77 -8.19
N GLU A 57 -6.48 -38.53 -7.11
CA GLU A 57 -7.55 -39.28 -6.46
C GLU A 57 -8.71 -38.36 -6.03
N LYS A 58 -9.93 -38.85 -6.26
CA LYS A 58 -11.17 -38.17 -5.87
C LYS A 58 -11.53 -38.48 -4.40
N ILE A 59 -11.62 -37.44 -3.59
CA ILE A 59 -12.00 -37.50 -2.18
C ILE A 59 -13.52 -37.37 -2.06
N GLN A 60 -14.22 -38.51 -1.99
CA GLN A 60 -15.70 -38.56 -2.04
C GLN A 60 -16.38 -37.75 -0.92
N ASN A 61 -15.77 -37.68 0.26
CA ASN A 61 -16.30 -37.00 1.44
C ASN A 61 -16.50 -35.49 1.24
N ARG A 62 -15.87 -34.88 0.23
CA ARG A 62 -16.03 -33.45 -0.11
C ARG A 62 -17.35 -33.13 -0.81
N THR A 63 -17.93 -34.13 -1.47
CA THR A 63 -19.11 -33.97 -2.34
C THR A 63 -20.29 -33.25 -1.67
N PRO A 64 -20.77 -33.63 -0.47
CA PRO A 64 -21.90 -32.95 0.17
C PRO A 64 -21.62 -31.46 0.45
N TYR A 65 -20.41 -31.15 0.94
CA TYR A 65 -19.99 -29.78 1.25
C TYR A 65 -19.96 -28.88 0.01
N LEU A 66 -19.32 -29.36 -1.07
CA LEU A 66 -19.21 -28.59 -2.30
C LEU A 66 -20.56 -28.43 -3.03
N ARG A 67 -21.46 -29.43 -2.95
CA ARG A 67 -22.84 -29.29 -3.44
C ARG A 67 -23.59 -28.18 -2.69
N SER A 68 -23.47 -28.15 -1.37
CA SER A 68 -24.08 -27.09 -0.55
C SER A 68 -23.53 -25.72 -0.91
N PHE A 69 -22.20 -25.60 -1.07
CA PHE A 69 -21.55 -24.37 -1.52
C PHE A 69 -22.11 -23.88 -2.86
N CYS A 70 -22.17 -24.75 -3.88
CA CYS A 70 -22.68 -24.37 -5.20
C CYS A 70 -24.14 -23.90 -5.15
N LYS A 71 -24.98 -24.61 -4.38
CA LYS A 71 -26.39 -24.22 -4.18
C LYS A 71 -26.50 -22.82 -3.57
N LYS A 72 -25.73 -22.54 -2.50
CA LYS A 72 -25.75 -21.24 -1.82
C LYS A 72 -25.19 -20.11 -2.69
N ALA A 73 -24.16 -20.39 -3.48
CA ALA A 73 -23.58 -19.44 -4.43
C ALA A 73 -24.60 -18.99 -5.48
N LYS A 74 -25.35 -19.91 -6.10
CA LYS A 74 -26.42 -19.59 -7.05
C LYS A 74 -27.53 -18.76 -6.40
N GLN A 75 -28.03 -19.21 -5.25
CA GLN A 75 -29.06 -18.48 -4.47
C GLN A 75 -28.63 -17.07 -4.08
N TYR A 76 -27.35 -16.84 -3.79
CA TYR A 76 -26.84 -15.52 -3.41
C TYR A 76 -26.95 -14.53 -4.58
N VAL A 77 -26.54 -14.95 -5.77
CA VAL A 77 -26.60 -14.10 -6.98
C VAL A 77 -28.03 -13.93 -7.48
N GLU A 78 -28.86 -14.97 -7.42
CA GLU A 78 -30.30 -14.90 -7.76
C GLU A 78 -31.05 -13.87 -6.90
N LYS A 79 -30.58 -13.60 -5.67
CA LYS A 79 -31.11 -12.54 -4.79
C LYS A 79 -30.56 -11.13 -5.11
N GLY A 80 -29.99 -10.94 -6.29
CA GLY A 80 -29.42 -9.65 -6.73
C GLY A 80 -28.10 -9.29 -6.04
N LYS A 81 -27.41 -10.23 -5.41
CA LYS A 81 -26.09 -9.97 -4.80
C LYS A 81 -24.95 -10.20 -5.80
N SER A 82 -23.78 -9.64 -5.47
CA SER A 82 -22.63 -9.61 -6.39
C SER A 82 -22.03 -11.01 -6.65
N ALA A 83 -21.91 -11.38 -7.93
CA ALA A 83 -21.16 -12.55 -8.37
C ALA A 83 -19.64 -12.43 -8.10
N THR A 84 -19.11 -11.21 -7.98
CA THR A 84 -17.70 -11.00 -7.60
C THR A 84 -17.43 -11.49 -6.17
N SER A 85 -18.40 -11.33 -5.25
CA SER A 85 -18.27 -11.88 -3.89
C SER A 85 -18.21 -13.40 -3.90
N VAL A 86 -19.00 -14.06 -4.76
CA VAL A 86 -18.96 -15.52 -4.94
C VAL A 86 -17.58 -15.98 -5.41
N THR A 87 -16.99 -15.29 -6.39
CA THR A 87 -15.61 -15.53 -6.83
C THR A 87 -14.62 -15.45 -5.68
N SER A 88 -14.66 -14.40 -4.85
CA SER A 88 -13.77 -14.25 -3.69
C SER A 88 -13.94 -15.37 -2.64
N TYR A 89 -15.17 -15.81 -2.39
CA TYR A 89 -15.45 -16.93 -1.48
C TYR A 89 -14.90 -18.25 -2.02
N TYR A 90 -15.07 -18.50 -3.32
CA TYR A 90 -14.49 -19.66 -3.99
C TYR A 90 -12.96 -19.65 -3.95
N ASP A 91 -12.30 -18.53 -4.26
CA ASP A 91 -10.84 -18.45 -4.26
C ASP A 91 -10.24 -18.72 -2.86
N SER A 92 -10.92 -18.22 -1.82
CA SER A 92 -10.55 -18.48 -0.41
C SER A 92 -10.75 -19.94 -0.03
N LEU A 93 -11.88 -20.55 -0.42
CA LEU A 93 -12.16 -21.97 -0.18
C LEU A 93 -11.16 -22.88 -0.90
N ARG A 94 -10.87 -22.61 -2.17
CA ARG A 94 -9.88 -23.34 -2.97
C ARG A 94 -8.51 -23.30 -2.31
N SER A 95 -8.05 -22.11 -1.93
CA SER A 95 -6.72 -21.94 -1.30
C SER A 95 -6.63 -22.69 0.03
N PHE A 96 -7.71 -22.69 0.81
CA PHE A 96 -7.79 -23.43 2.07
C PHE A 96 -7.77 -24.94 1.87
N ILE A 97 -8.53 -25.47 0.89
CA ILE A 97 -8.52 -26.90 0.55
C ILE A 97 -7.13 -27.35 0.12
N LEU A 98 -6.46 -26.58 -0.76
CA LEU A 98 -5.10 -26.87 -1.21
C LEU A 98 -4.11 -26.93 -0.06
N PHE A 99 -4.18 -25.96 0.86
CA PHE A 99 -3.35 -25.98 2.06
C PHE A 99 -3.60 -27.24 2.91
N CYS A 100 -4.87 -27.58 3.17
CA CYS A 100 -5.23 -28.74 3.98
C CYS A 100 -4.75 -30.05 3.34
N ASP A 101 -4.84 -30.16 2.01
CA ASP A 101 -4.30 -31.28 1.24
C ASP A 101 -2.79 -31.40 1.41
N ALA A 102 -2.06 -30.29 1.30
CA ALA A 102 -0.60 -30.27 1.42
C ALA A 102 -0.12 -30.64 2.83
N VAL A 103 -0.91 -30.39 3.88
CA VAL A 103 -0.58 -30.75 5.27
C VAL A 103 -1.31 -32.01 5.77
N ASN A 104 -2.00 -32.71 4.87
CA ASN A 104 -2.75 -33.95 5.15
C ASN A 104 -3.76 -33.85 6.30
N VAL A 105 -4.62 -32.82 6.26
CA VAL A 105 -5.72 -32.62 7.22
C VAL A 105 -7.03 -32.46 6.45
N ASP A 106 -8.15 -32.93 7.00
CA ASP A 106 -9.46 -32.75 6.35
C ASP A 106 -9.89 -31.27 6.38
N PRO A 107 -10.05 -30.59 5.22
CA PRO A 107 -10.51 -29.20 5.17
C PRO A 107 -11.89 -28.99 5.77
N PHE A 108 -12.79 -29.99 5.76
CA PHE A 108 -14.15 -29.84 6.27
C PHE A 108 -14.29 -30.28 7.73
N SER A 109 -13.24 -30.06 8.52
CA SER A 109 -13.17 -30.39 9.95
C SER A 109 -12.71 -29.19 10.80
N GLU A 110 -12.97 -29.25 12.11
CA GLU A 110 -12.46 -28.25 13.06
C GLU A 110 -10.93 -28.20 13.06
N ALA A 111 -10.28 -29.37 12.99
CA ALA A 111 -8.83 -29.48 12.94
C ALA A 111 -8.26 -28.79 11.69
N GLY A 112 -8.89 -28.98 10.51
CA GLY A 112 -8.49 -28.31 9.27
C GLY A 112 -8.64 -26.80 9.38
N TYR A 113 -9.79 -26.34 9.89
CA TYR A 113 -10.04 -24.92 10.14
C TYR A 113 -8.96 -24.31 11.06
N LEU A 114 -8.69 -24.92 12.22
CA LEU A 114 -7.72 -24.39 13.18
C LEU A 114 -6.27 -24.48 12.67
N LYS A 115 -5.94 -25.48 11.84
CA LYS A 115 -4.61 -25.56 11.21
C LYS A 115 -4.35 -24.38 10.27
N PHE A 116 -5.39 -23.80 9.70
CA PHE A 116 -5.28 -22.63 8.83
C PHE A 116 -5.48 -21.30 9.57
N ALA A 117 -6.54 -21.19 10.37
CA ALA A 117 -7.03 -19.95 10.99
C ALA A 117 -6.65 -19.79 12.47
N GLY A 118 -6.20 -20.85 13.14
CA GLY A 118 -5.91 -20.86 14.56
C GLY A 118 -4.76 -19.93 14.96
N ASN A 119 -4.53 -19.79 16.27
CA ASN A 119 -3.48 -18.93 16.81
C ASN A 119 -2.07 -19.33 16.35
N ASP A 120 -1.84 -20.63 16.12
CA ASP A 120 -0.62 -21.18 15.51
C ASP A 120 -0.84 -21.67 14.06
N GLY A 121 -1.91 -21.17 13.42
CA GLY A 121 -2.31 -21.58 12.07
C GLY A 121 -1.54 -20.87 10.96
N GLU A 122 -1.72 -21.35 9.73
CA GLU A 122 -1.06 -20.84 8.52
C GLU A 122 -1.20 -19.32 8.32
N LEU A 123 -2.38 -18.75 8.59
CA LEU A 123 -2.57 -17.30 8.42
C LEU A 123 -1.66 -16.49 9.36
N ARG A 124 -1.46 -16.93 10.60
CA ARG A 124 -0.55 -16.29 11.57
C ARG A 124 0.92 -16.51 11.20
N HIS A 125 1.28 -17.69 10.70
CA HIS A 125 2.60 -17.92 10.11
C HIS A 125 2.89 -16.94 8.96
N ARG A 126 1.97 -16.81 7.99
CA ARG A 126 2.13 -15.89 6.86
C ARG A 126 2.22 -14.44 7.33
N MET A 127 1.49 -14.05 8.38
CA MET A 127 1.65 -12.72 8.97
C MET A 127 3.04 -12.51 9.57
N LYS A 128 3.57 -13.49 10.29
CA LYS A 128 4.92 -13.42 10.89
C LYS A 128 6.02 -13.29 9.83
N MET A 129 5.82 -13.84 8.64
CA MET A 129 6.76 -13.71 7.53
C MET A 129 6.66 -12.37 6.78
N TYR A 130 5.63 -11.55 7.06
CA TYR A 130 5.45 -10.27 6.40
C TYR A 130 6.47 -9.24 6.89
N ARG A 131 7.43 -8.91 6.02
CA ARG A 131 8.47 -7.90 6.28
C ARG A 131 8.38 -6.77 5.24
N PRO A 132 7.57 -5.73 5.49
CA PRO A 132 7.32 -4.66 4.52
C PRO A 132 8.52 -3.77 4.25
N SER A 133 9.49 -3.70 5.17
CA SER A 133 10.71 -2.89 5.01
C SER A 133 11.68 -3.42 3.96
N GLN A 134 11.55 -4.70 3.58
CA GLN A 134 12.43 -5.32 2.59
C GLN A 134 11.79 -5.33 1.21
N LYS A 135 12.50 -4.77 0.24
CA LYS A 135 12.12 -4.80 -1.17
C LYS A 135 12.26 -6.20 -1.75
N LEU A 136 11.57 -6.46 -2.85
CA LEU A 136 11.56 -7.80 -3.46
C LEU A 136 12.96 -8.25 -3.86
N TRP A 137 13.78 -7.33 -4.38
CA TRP A 137 15.14 -7.62 -4.86
C TRP A 137 16.17 -7.85 -3.75
N GLU A 138 15.87 -7.43 -2.52
CA GLU A 138 16.68 -7.71 -1.32
C GLU A 138 16.47 -9.13 -0.80
N LYS A 139 15.43 -9.82 -1.28
CA LYS A 139 15.07 -11.15 -0.82
C LYS A 139 15.78 -12.23 -1.64
N SER A 140 16.22 -13.27 -0.95
CA SER A 140 16.80 -14.45 -1.59
C SER A 140 15.75 -15.25 -2.36
N HIS A 141 16.21 -16.07 -3.30
CA HIS A 141 15.37 -17.09 -3.93
C HIS A 141 14.70 -17.97 -2.86
N ASN A 142 13.43 -18.35 -3.08
CA ASN A 142 12.54 -19.07 -2.17
C ASN A 142 12.19 -18.37 -0.84
N ALA A 143 12.55 -17.10 -0.65
CA ALA A 143 12.12 -16.36 0.55
C ALA A 143 10.60 -16.15 0.55
N GLU A 144 9.95 -16.38 1.70
CA GLU A 144 8.52 -16.12 1.88
C GLU A 144 8.24 -14.61 2.03
N LEU A 145 7.19 -14.11 1.36
CA LEU A 145 6.80 -12.69 1.47
C LEU A 145 5.88 -12.39 2.65
N GLY A 146 5.12 -13.38 3.11
CA GLY A 146 4.07 -13.20 4.10
C GLY A 146 2.88 -12.37 3.62
N ILE A 147 1.97 -12.03 4.54
CA ILE A 147 0.77 -11.20 4.27
C ILE A 147 0.49 -10.21 5.41
N LYS A 148 -0.18 -9.09 5.10
CA LYS A 148 -0.70 -8.17 6.13
C LYS A 148 -1.80 -8.84 6.95
N GLU A 149 -1.98 -8.42 8.21
CA GLU A 149 -3.10 -8.90 9.04
C GLU A 149 -4.46 -8.56 8.40
N SER A 150 -4.58 -7.39 7.77
CA SER A 150 -5.79 -7.00 7.04
C SER A 150 -6.10 -7.95 5.88
N THR A 151 -5.07 -8.45 5.19
CA THR A 151 -5.22 -9.50 4.16
C THR A 151 -5.66 -10.82 4.79
N ALA A 152 -5.06 -11.22 5.92
CA ALA A 152 -5.49 -12.41 6.65
C ALA A 152 -6.96 -12.30 7.11
N SER A 153 -7.39 -11.13 7.60
CA SER A 153 -8.77 -10.83 7.99
C SER A 153 -9.74 -10.94 6.81
N ALA A 154 -9.37 -10.41 5.64
CA ALA A 154 -10.18 -10.53 4.41
C ALA A 154 -10.31 -11.98 3.92
N ILE A 155 -9.21 -12.75 3.94
CA ILE A 155 -9.20 -14.18 3.62
C ILE A 155 -10.11 -14.92 4.61
N MET A 156 -9.97 -14.65 5.91
CA MET A 156 -10.73 -15.31 6.97
C MET A 156 -12.23 -15.04 6.85
N SER A 157 -12.62 -13.79 6.57
CA SER A 157 -14.02 -13.39 6.39
C SER A 157 -14.67 -14.11 5.19
N SER A 158 -13.94 -14.15 4.07
CA SER A 158 -14.37 -14.86 2.86
C SER A 158 -14.46 -16.38 3.09
N LEU A 159 -13.47 -16.96 3.78
CA LEU A 159 -13.42 -18.38 4.11
C LEU A 159 -14.54 -18.79 5.08
N ARG A 160 -14.81 -18.02 6.14
CA ARG A 160 -15.93 -18.28 7.06
C ARG A 160 -17.26 -18.32 6.32
N THR A 161 -17.47 -17.38 5.39
CA THR A 161 -18.69 -17.37 4.56
C THR A 161 -18.77 -18.62 3.69
N ALA A 162 -17.67 -19.00 3.03
CA ALA A 162 -17.61 -20.19 2.18
C ALA A 162 -17.85 -21.50 2.96
N LEU A 163 -17.21 -21.67 4.12
CA LEU A 163 -17.39 -22.86 4.98
C LEU A 163 -18.80 -22.91 5.60
N LYS A 164 -19.37 -21.76 5.96
CA LYS A 164 -20.80 -21.69 6.34
C LYS A 164 -21.71 -22.14 5.21
N TRP A 165 -21.41 -21.79 3.97
CA TRP A 165 -22.16 -22.27 2.79
C TRP A 165 -21.96 -23.76 2.53
N CYS A 166 -20.82 -24.32 2.94
CA CYS A 166 -20.59 -25.76 2.97
C CYS A 166 -21.42 -26.48 4.07
N GLY A 167 -22.01 -25.75 5.02
CA GLY A 167 -22.81 -26.30 6.12
C GLY A 167 -22.04 -26.49 7.44
N LEU A 168 -20.86 -25.88 7.58
CA LEU A 168 -20.01 -26.03 8.76
C LEU A 168 -20.31 -24.96 9.84
N PRO A 169 -20.10 -25.28 11.14
CA PRO A 169 -20.40 -24.38 12.25
C PRO A 169 -19.28 -23.34 12.47
N THR A 170 -19.00 -22.49 11.48
CA THR A 170 -17.86 -21.56 11.51
C THR A 170 -17.89 -20.54 12.65
N ASN A 171 -19.07 -20.25 13.20
CA ASN A 171 -19.21 -19.31 14.31
C ASN A 171 -18.63 -19.88 15.61
N SER A 172 -18.88 -21.17 15.91
CA SER A 172 -18.32 -21.80 17.11
C SER A 172 -16.80 -21.94 16.98
N TRP A 173 -16.31 -22.38 15.83
CA TRP A 173 -14.87 -22.46 15.56
C TRP A 173 -14.18 -21.11 15.62
N GLY A 174 -14.90 -20.04 15.26
CA GLY A 174 -14.38 -18.68 15.31
C GLY A 174 -14.05 -18.19 16.71
N ASN A 175 -14.67 -18.77 17.76
CA ASN A 175 -14.40 -18.44 19.16
C ASN A 175 -13.18 -19.17 19.73
N LEU A 176 -12.60 -20.13 18.98
CA LEU A 176 -11.46 -20.95 19.41
C LEU A 176 -10.10 -20.28 19.14
N HIS A 177 -10.08 -19.11 18.51
CA HIS A 177 -8.86 -18.39 18.19
C HIS A 177 -9.07 -16.88 18.23
N ARG A 178 -7.98 -16.11 18.34
CA ARG A 178 -8.03 -14.65 18.30
C ARG A 178 -8.44 -14.18 16.90
N GLY A 179 -9.32 -13.18 16.85
CA GLY A 179 -9.68 -12.50 15.61
C GLY A 179 -8.48 -11.84 14.92
N PHE A 180 -8.56 -11.69 13.60
CA PHE A 180 -7.60 -10.86 12.87
C PHE A 180 -8.08 -9.43 12.94
N SER A 181 -7.32 -8.58 13.64
CA SER A 181 -7.62 -7.14 13.65
C SER A 181 -7.57 -6.66 12.19
N GLY A 182 -8.48 -5.77 11.77
CA GLY A 182 -8.50 -5.27 10.39
C GLY A 182 -7.23 -4.49 9.97
N GLY A 183 -6.21 -4.46 10.83
CA GLY A 183 -5.07 -3.55 10.81
C GLY A 183 -5.51 -2.11 11.06
N GLU A 184 -4.69 -1.33 11.74
CA GLU A 184 -4.77 0.12 11.60
C GLU A 184 -4.47 0.44 10.12
N LYS A 185 -5.45 1.00 9.41
CA LYS A 185 -5.21 1.53 8.07
C LYS A 185 -4.36 2.77 8.26
N MET A 186 -3.05 2.65 8.01
CA MET A 186 -2.18 3.81 7.97
C MET A 186 -2.74 4.82 6.96
N PRO A 187 -2.81 6.10 7.33
CA PRO A 187 -3.19 7.15 6.39
C PRO A 187 -2.23 7.15 5.19
N TYR A 188 -2.70 7.67 4.06
CA TYR A 188 -1.83 7.86 2.92
C TYR A 188 -0.76 8.88 3.27
N LYS A 189 0.42 8.80 2.66
CA LYS A 189 1.42 9.87 2.82
C LYS A 189 1.12 10.97 1.80
N GLY A 190 0.96 12.21 2.28
CA GLY A 190 0.85 13.39 1.41
C GLY A 190 2.06 13.56 0.48
N TYR A 191 1.91 14.38 -0.54
CA TYR A 191 3.07 14.88 -1.29
C TYR A 191 3.91 15.79 -0.40
N SER A 192 5.24 15.73 -0.52
CA SER A 192 6.10 16.77 0.06
C SER A 192 6.03 18.05 -0.77
N ASP A 193 6.43 19.18 -0.20
CA ASP A 193 6.45 20.48 -0.89
C ASP A 193 7.23 20.43 -2.21
N SER A 194 8.34 19.68 -2.24
CA SER A 194 9.13 19.44 -3.46
C SER A 194 8.39 18.62 -4.52
N GLU A 195 7.64 17.59 -4.11
CA GLU A 195 6.80 16.81 -5.03
C GLU A 195 5.65 17.68 -5.55
N GLU A 196 4.96 18.42 -4.67
CA GLU A 196 3.88 19.32 -5.02
C GLU A 196 4.32 20.33 -6.08
N LYS A 197 5.43 21.05 -5.84
CA LYS A 197 5.94 22.06 -6.78
C LYS A 197 6.19 21.47 -8.17
N ILE A 198 6.83 20.30 -8.25
CA ILE A 198 7.11 19.61 -9.52
C ILE A 198 5.81 19.18 -10.21
N LEU A 199 4.88 18.60 -9.44
CA LEU A 199 3.62 18.11 -9.96
C LEU A 199 2.77 19.24 -10.53
N ILE A 200 2.59 20.33 -9.77
CA ILE A 200 1.75 21.45 -10.18
C ILE A 200 2.35 22.17 -11.39
N SER A 201 3.66 22.47 -11.40
CA SER A 201 4.29 23.11 -12.57
C SER A 201 4.10 22.26 -13.83
N ARG A 202 4.46 20.98 -13.81
CA ARG A 202 4.46 20.16 -15.04
C ARG A 202 3.07 19.74 -15.50
N LEU A 203 2.14 19.48 -14.57
CA LEU A 203 0.75 19.18 -14.93
C LEU A 203 0.04 20.42 -15.50
N SER A 204 0.29 21.59 -14.91
CA SER A 204 -0.23 22.86 -15.42
C SER A 204 0.37 23.22 -16.78
N GLU A 205 1.69 23.08 -16.97
CA GLU A 205 2.36 23.29 -18.26
C GLU A 205 1.75 22.40 -19.35
N LEU A 206 1.56 21.10 -19.07
CA LEU A 206 0.91 20.19 -20.00
C LEU A 206 -0.53 20.61 -20.33
N PHE A 207 -1.33 20.91 -19.30
CA PHE A 207 -2.74 21.27 -19.46
C PHE A 207 -2.91 22.59 -20.22
N PHE A 208 -2.28 23.66 -19.76
CA PHE A 208 -2.43 25.00 -20.34
C PHE A 208 -1.69 25.17 -21.66
N THR A 209 -0.74 24.30 -22.02
CA THR A 209 -0.17 24.29 -23.37
C THR A 209 -1.10 23.59 -24.36
N LEU A 210 -1.62 22.41 -24.02
CA LEU A 210 -2.36 21.58 -24.96
C LEU A 210 -3.85 21.91 -25.04
N ALA A 211 -4.51 22.23 -23.91
CA ALA A 211 -5.95 22.48 -23.90
C ALA A 211 -6.37 23.64 -24.82
N PRO A 212 -5.70 24.82 -24.83
CA PRO A 212 -6.04 25.90 -25.76
C PRO A 212 -5.87 25.51 -27.22
N GLN A 213 -4.81 24.76 -27.56
CA GLN A 213 -4.58 24.28 -28.94
C GLN A 213 -5.68 23.31 -29.39
N LEU A 214 -6.13 22.41 -28.51
CA LEU A 214 -7.24 21.50 -28.78
C LEU A 214 -8.58 22.25 -28.92
N ILE A 215 -8.84 23.22 -28.04
CA ILE A 215 -10.02 24.09 -28.10
C ILE A 215 -10.06 24.85 -29.43
N ALA A 216 -8.97 25.53 -29.80
CA ALA A 216 -8.88 26.31 -31.03
C ALA A 216 -9.12 25.41 -32.25
N ALA A 217 -8.45 24.25 -32.32
CA ALA A 217 -8.62 23.32 -33.42
C ALA A 217 -10.07 22.81 -33.56
N LYS A 218 -10.75 22.56 -32.44
CA LYS A 218 -12.15 22.08 -32.46
C LYS A 218 -13.14 23.20 -32.80
N LYS A 219 -12.94 24.43 -32.30
CA LYS A 219 -13.79 25.60 -32.61
C LYS A 219 -13.69 26.02 -34.06
N GLU A 220 -12.48 26.02 -34.62
CA GLU A 220 -12.19 26.47 -35.98
C GLU A 220 -12.25 25.33 -37.00
N ASN A 221 -12.62 24.11 -36.57
CA ASN A 221 -12.65 22.90 -37.39
C ASN A 221 -11.32 22.64 -38.15
N LEU A 222 -10.20 22.96 -37.51
CA LEU A 222 -8.87 22.79 -38.06
C LEU A 222 -8.40 21.34 -37.88
N LYS A 223 -7.62 20.87 -38.87
CA LYS A 223 -6.91 19.60 -38.74
C LYS A 223 -5.75 19.77 -37.74
N LEU A 224 -5.81 19.06 -36.62
CA LEU A 224 -4.71 19.00 -35.66
C LEU A 224 -3.44 18.45 -36.31
N PRO A 225 -2.26 19.04 -36.04
CA PRO A 225 -0.97 18.41 -36.36
C PRO A 225 -0.85 17.02 -35.73
N ASP A 226 -0.04 16.13 -36.32
CA ASP A 226 0.15 14.78 -35.79
C ASP A 226 0.84 14.77 -34.40
N ILE A 227 1.59 15.83 -34.10
CA ILE A 227 2.37 16.04 -32.89
C ILE A 227 2.17 17.48 -32.40
N LEU A 228 1.93 17.65 -31.10
CA LEU A 228 1.91 18.94 -30.42
C LEU A 228 3.12 19.04 -29.48
N PRO A 229 3.93 20.11 -29.58
CA PRO A 229 5.04 20.32 -28.67
C PRO A 229 4.55 20.84 -27.32
N VAL A 230 5.19 20.39 -26.25
CA VAL A 230 5.04 20.93 -24.89
C VAL A 230 6.44 21.20 -24.35
N ILE A 231 6.65 22.40 -23.82
CA ILE A 231 7.91 22.77 -23.19
C ILE A 231 7.80 22.43 -21.71
N ILE A 232 8.73 21.62 -21.21
CA ILE A 232 8.82 21.29 -19.79
C ILE A 232 10.05 21.97 -19.21
N ASP A 233 9.82 22.74 -18.15
CA ASP A 233 10.92 23.34 -17.39
C ASP A 233 11.58 22.31 -16.46
N LEU A 234 12.88 22.10 -16.64
CA LEU A 234 13.74 21.26 -15.81
C LEU A 234 14.70 22.10 -14.95
N GLY A 235 14.41 23.39 -14.76
CA GLY A 235 15.20 24.34 -14.00
C GLY A 235 16.20 25.08 -14.87
N SER A 236 17.44 24.58 -14.96
CA SER A 236 18.49 25.23 -15.77
C SER A 236 18.37 24.95 -17.27
N HIS A 237 17.41 24.12 -17.69
CA HIS A 237 17.20 23.68 -19.07
C HIS A 237 15.71 23.46 -19.33
N GLN A 238 15.29 23.65 -20.58
CA GLN A 238 13.93 23.38 -21.05
C GLN A 238 13.94 22.28 -22.09
N GLU A 239 13.08 21.27 -21.93
CA GLU A 239 12.95 20.18 -22.88
C GLU A 239 11.63 20.27 -23.63
N VAL A 240 11.68 20.17 -24.96
CA VAL A 240 10.48 20.07 -25.80
C VAL A 240 10.06 18.61 -25.93
N ILE A 241 8.93 18.24 -25.33
CA ILE A 241 8.31 16.93 -25.51
C ILE A 241 7.28 16.97 -26.64
N SER A 242 7.23 15.89 -27.41
CA SER A 242 6.37 15.75 -28.59
C SER A 242 5.20 14.83 -28.27
N ILE A 243 4.00 15.38 -28.07
CA ILE A 243 2.80 14.62 -27.72
C ILE A 243 1.97 14.34 -28.96
N GLN A 244 1.65 13.07 -29.20
CA GLN A 244 0.91 12.65 -30.39
C GLN A 244 -0.58 12.95 -30.27
N THR A 245 -1.22 13.44 -31.33
CA THR A 245 -2.66 13.79 -31.32
C THR A 245 -3.57 12.64 -31.72
N HIS A 246 -3.07 11.68 -32.51
CA HIS A 246 -3.90 10.60 -33.04
C HIS A 246 -4.41 9.64 -31.97
N LEU A 247 -5.68 9.26 -32.08
CA LEU A 247 -6.39 8.39 -31.13
C LEU A 247 -6.27 6.90 -31.49
N LYS A 248 -5.85 6.58 -32.72
CA LYS A 248 -5.71 5.19 -33.18
C LYS A 248 -4.63 4.45 -32.39
N THR A 249 -4.90 3.22 -32.02
CA THR A 249 -3.92 2.30 -31.44
C THR A 249 -3.28 1.45 -32.55
N GLN A 250 -2.26 0.65 -32.22
CA GLN A 250 -1.59 -0.23 -33.20
C GLN A 250 -2.52 -1.29 -33.79
N ASP A 251 -3.60 -1.64 -33.10
CA ASP A 251 -4.57 -2.65 -33.50
C ASP A 251 -5.84 -1.97 -34.02
N GLN A 252 -5.90 -1.73 -35.33
CA GLN A 252 -6.91 -0.88 -35.97
C GLN A 252 -8.36 -1.42 -35.87
N ASN A 253 -8.52 -2.70 -35.52
CA ASN A 253 -9.81 -3.40 -35.48
C ASN A 253 -10.51 -3.37 -34.11
N VAL A 254 -9.89 -2.79 -33.08
CA VAL A 254 -10.44 -2.77 -31.70
C VAL A 254 -10.70 -1.33 -31.25
N ILE A 255 -11.96 -1.00 -30.97
CA ILE A 255 -12.34 0.26 -30.31
C ILE A 255 -11.65 0.30 -28.95
N SER A 256 -10.64 1.16 -28.83
CA SER A 256 -9.76 1.23 -27.67
C SER A 256 -9.35 2.67 -27.38
N VAL A 257 -9.00 2.95 -26.13
CA VAL A 257 -8.48 4.25 -25.72
C VAL A 257 -6.97 4.24 -25.83
N ARG A 258 -6.38 5.26 -26.47
CA ARG A 258 -4.94 5.52 -26.44
C ARG A 258 -4.62 6.51 -25.32
N PRO A 259 -4.07 6.08 -24.17
CA PRO A 259 -3.87 6.99 -23.03
C PRO A 259 -2.83 8.09 -23.30
N SER A 260 -1.89 7.83 -24.22
CA SER A 260 -0.80 8.76 -24.57
C SER A 260 -1.17 9.83 -25.59
N SER A 261 -2.41 9.88 -26.08
CA SER A 261 -2.83 10.92 -27.03
C SER A 261 -3.01 12.26 -26.31
N ALA A 262 -2.74 13.38 -26.99
CA ALA A 262 -2.81 14.73 -26.44
C ALA A 262 -4.09 14.99 -25.61
N PHE A 263 -5.28 14.73 -26.17
CA PHE A 263 -6.54 14.92 -25.46
C PHE A 263 -6.63 14.08 -24.17
N ASN A 264 -6.35 12.78 -24.27
CA ASN A 264 -6.43 11.87 -23.12
C ASN A 264 -5.40 12.22 -22.03
N MET A 265 -4.19 12.64 -22.40
CA MET A 265 -3.19 13.14 -21.45
C MET A 265 -3.64 14.43 -20.76
N VAL A 266 -4.23 15.38 -21.50
CA VAL A 266 -4.81 16.61 -20.94
C VAL A 266 -5.90 16.28 -19.92
N MET A 267 -6.79 15.33 -20.22
CA MET A 267 -7.84 14.90 -19.28
C MET A 267 -7.26 14.20 -18.05
N GLY A 268 -6.18 13.42 -18.20
CA GLY A 268 -5.44 12.86 -17.07
C GLY A 268 -4.78 13.93 -16.20
N ALA A 269 -4.20 14.98 -16.80
CA ALA A 269 -3.62 16.10 -16.07
C ALA A 269 -4.70 16.92 -15.36
N ALA A 270 -5.81 17.21 -16.04
CA ALA A 270 -6.97 17.89 -15.51
C ALA A 270 -7.55 17.17 -14.29
N TYR A 271 -7.59 15.83 -14.29
CA TYR A 271 -7.99 15.06 -13.12
C TYR A 271 -7.12 15.35 -11.88
N HIS A 272 -5.80 15.39 -12.03
CA HIS A 272 -4.90 15.64 -10.90
C HIS A 272 -4.91 17.11 -10.46
N LEU A 273 -5.00 18.05 -11.40
CA LEU A 273 -5.19 19.47 -11.10
C LEU A 273 -6.52 19.69 -10.35
N MET A 274 -7.59 19.02 -10.78
CA MET A 274 -8.86 19.05 -10.06
C MET A 274 -8.71 18.49 -8.63
N CYS A 275 -7.96 17.41 -8.43
CA CYS A 275 -7.67 16.88 -7.10
C CYS A 275 -6.92 17.91 -6.23
N PHE A 276 -5.94 18.62 -6.79
CA PHE A 276 -5.19 19.67 -6.10
C PHE A 276 -6.09 20.84 -5.70
N PHE A 277 -6.87 21.37 -6.65
CA PHE A 277 -7.73 22.53 -6.39
C PHE A 277 -8.88 22.19 -5.43
N SER A 278 -9.51 21.02 -5.57
CA SER A 278 -10.75 20.66 -4.85
C SER A 278 -10.56 19.78 -3.60
N SER A 279 -9.46 19.03 -3.49
CA SER A 279 -9.25 18.01 -2.43
C SER A 279 -10.32 16.90 -2.38
N LEU A 280 -11.10 16.74 -3.45
CA LEU A 280 -12.15 15.73 -3.58
C LEU A 280 -11.57 14.32 -3.78
N ASN A 281 -12.36 13.29 -3.46
CA ASN A 281 -11.93 11.90 -3.69
C ASN A 281 -12.10 11.49 -5.15
N ASP A 282 -11.51 10.34 -5.54
CA ASP A 282 -11.56 9.81 -6.91
C ASP A 282 -12.99 9.71 -7.49
N SER A 283 -13.96 9.23 -6.72
CA SER A 283 -15.35 9.13 -7.17
C SER A 283 -15.99 10.50 -7.35
N ASP A 284 -15.62 11.46 -6.51
CA ASP A 284 -16.24 12.77 -6.45
C ASP A 284 -15.70 13.63 -7.61
N VAL A 285 -14.39 13.58 -7.88
CA VAL A 285 -13.76 14.24 -9.04
C VAL A 285 -14.31 13.73 -10.37
N LYS A 286 -14.55 12.41 -10.49
CA LYS A 286 -15.15 11.83 -11.70
C LYS A 286 -16.63 12.13 -11.85
N GLY A 287 -17.31 12.43 -10.74
CA GLY A 287 -18.74 12.71 -10.70
C GLY A 287 -19.10 14.16 -11.03
N ILE A 288 -18.12 15.07 -11.13
CA ILE A 288 -18.38 16.46 -11.51
C ILE A 288 -18.83 16.50 -12.97
N ALA A 289 -19.95 17.17 -13.21
CA ALA A 289 -20.62 17.23 -14.50
C ALA A 289 -20.99 18.67 -14.88
N HIS A 290 -21.32 18.86 -16.16
CA HIS A 290 -21.90 20.10 -16.68
C HIS A 290 -23.32 20.34 -16.16
N PRO A 291 -23.77 21.61 -16.08
CA PRO A 291 -22.99 22.84 -16.27
C PRO A 291 -22.26 23.27 -14.99
N LEU A 292 -21.19 24.05 -15.11
CA LEU A 292 -20.55 24.68 -13.95
C LEU A 292 -21.06 26.11 -13.76
N THR A 293 -21.26 26.53 -12.50
CA THR A 293 -21.72 27.88 -12.19
C THR A 293 -20.59 28.71 -11.59
N ILE A 294 -20.24 29.80 -12.27
CA ILE A 294 -19.27 30.79 -11.79
C ILE A 294 -20.03 31.86 -10.99
N HIS A 295 -19.63 32.06 -9.74
CA HIS A 295 -20.14 33.11 -8.86
C HIS A 295 -19.07 34.21 -8.71
N THR A 296 -19.50 35.47 -8.72
CA THR A 296 -18.64 36.62 -8.43
C THR A 296 -19.09 37.22 -7.11
N ASP A 297 -18.15 37.57 -6.23
CA ASP A 297 -18.50 38.19 -4.95
C ASP A 297 -19.17 39.56 -5.16
N GLU A 298 -20.25 39.82 -4.42
CA GLU A 298 -21.03 41.05 -4.55
C GLU A 298 -20.27 42.29 -4.06
N ARG A 299 -19.31 42.12 -3.14
CA ARG A 299 -18.52 43.20 -2.51
C ARG A 299 -17.18 43.40 -3.21
N ASP A 300 -16.51 42.31 -3.59
CA ASP A 300 -15.28 42.33 -4.38
C ASP A 300 -15.49 41.70 -5.76
N LYS A 301 -15.79 42.53 -6.76
CA LYS A 301 -15.99 42.10 -8.15
C LYS A 301 -14.73 41.47 -8.78
N SER A 302 -13.56 41.60 -8.15
CA SER A 302 -12.32 40.96 -8.60
C SER A 302 -12.20 39.51 -8.12
N LEU A 303 -12.95 39.11 -7.08
CA LEU A 303 -12.98 37.75 -6.57
C LEU A 303 -14.00 36.91 -7.35
N GLN A 304 -13.48 35.93 -8.09
CA GLN A 304 -14.27 34.93 -8.81
C GLN A 304 -14.15 33.59 -8.10
N VAL A 305 -15.29 32.92 -7.97
CA VAL A 305 -15.45 31.68 -7.23
C VAL A 305 -16.28 30.71 -8.04
N VAL A 306 -15.76 29.52 -8.32
CA VAL A 306 -16.52 28.44 -8.97
C VAL A 306 -16.83 27.38 -7.92
N LYS A 307 -18.13 27.13 -7.72
CA LYS A 307 -18.59 26.01 -6.90
C LYS A 307 -18.70 24.79 -7.80
N VAL A 308 -17.96 23.73 -7.48
CA VAL A 308 -18.08 22.43 -8.13
C VAL A 308 -18.70 21.44 -7.16
N SER A 309 -19.72 20.71 -7.61
CA SER A 309 -20.49 19.79 -6.78
C SER A 309 -20.47 18.38 -7.36
N SER A 310 -20.48 17.38 -6.49
CA SER A 310 -20.59 15.98 -6.87
C SER A 310 -21.39 15.19 -5.83
N PHE A 311 -22.05 14.11 -6.27
CA PHE A 311 -22.83 13.24 -5.41
C PHE A 311 -22.07 12.00 -4.93
N LYS A 312 -21.98 11.81 -3.61
CA LYS A 312 -21.31 10.68 -2.97
C LYS A 312 -22.29 9.58 -2.61
N ALA A 313 -22.54 8.65 -3.52
CA ALA A 313 -23.53 7.58 -3.37
C ALA A 313 -23.41 6.75 -2.06
N ARG A 314 -22.20 6.44 -1.60
CA ARG A 314 -21.98 5.64 -0.37
C ARG A 314 -22.37 6.37 0.92
N ALA A 315 -22.31 7.69 0.90
CA ALA A 315 -22.69 8.55 2.02
C ALA A 315 -24.05 9.22 1.80
N ASN A 316 -24.68 8.98 0.64
CA ASN A 316 -25.93 9.58 0.19
C ASN A 316 -25.98 11.09 0.42
N LYS A 317 -24.92 11.79 -0.02
CA LYS A 317 -24.79 13.24 0.18
C LYS A 317 -24.07 13.92 -0.96
N GLU A 318 -24.39 15.18 -1.16
CA GLU A 318 -23.62 16.08 -2.02
C GLU A 318 -22.33 16.51 -1.32
N VAL A 319 -21.29 16.74 -2.13
CA VAL A 319 -19.98 17.21 -1.69
C VAL A 319 -19.58 18.34 -2.61
N ASP A 320 -19.23 19.47 -2.01
CA ASP A 320 -18.90 20.70 -2.72
C ASP A 320 -17.41 20.99 -2.66
N ALA A 321 -16.86 21.70 -3.63
CA ALA A 321 -15.57 22.34 -3.53
C ALA A 321 -15.62 23.73 -4.16
N ILE A 322 -14.76 24.61 -3.66
CA ILE A 322 -14.70 26.01 -4.08
C ILE A 322 -13.34 26.26 -4.73
N LEU A 323 -13.35 26.73 -5.98
CA LEU A 323 -12.17 27.15 -6.73
C LEU A 323 -12.17 28.68 -6.85
N THR A 324 -11.06 29.33 -6.52
CA THR A 324 -10.94 30.79 -6.49
C THR A 324 -9.87 31.29 -7.46
N ASN A 325 -9.98 32.56 -7.87
CA ASN A 325 -8.93 33.24 -8.65
C ASN A 325 -7.90 33.97 -7.76
N GLN A 326 -8.11 33.96 -6.44
CA GLN A 326 -7.20 34.48 -5.42
C GLN A 326 -6.71 33.33 -4.52
N GLY A 327 -5.48 33.44 -4.02
CA GLY A 327 -4.88 32.45 -3.12
C GLY A 327 -5.26 32.78 -1.68
N PHE A 328 -6.00 31.88 -1.04
CA PHE A 328 -6.20 31.90 0.40
C PHE A 328 -5.49 30.66 0.94
N ASP A 329 -4.46 30.88 1.74
CA ASP A 329 -3.59 29.90 2.42
C ASP A 329 -2.71 28.99 1.52
N VAL A 330 -3.23 28.42 0.43
CA VAL A 330 -2.47 27.64 -0.58
C VAL A 330 -2.53 28.38 -1.92
N ASP A 331 -1.41 28.44 -2.67
CA ASP A 331 -1.35 29.16 -3.95
C ASP A 331 -2.17 28.46 -5.05
N LYS A 332 -3.49 28.71 -5.03
CA LYS A 332 -4.51 28.14 -5.93
C LYS A 332 -5.12 29.19 -6.85
N ARG A 333 -4.41 30.30 -7.09
CA ARG A 333 -4.87 31.47 -7.85
C ARG A 333 -5.37 31.15 -9.27
N ASP A 334 -4.90 30.05 -9.86
CA ASP A 334 -5.30 29.65 -11.21
C ASP A 334 -6.55 28.75 -11.27
N GLY A 335 -7.23 28.50 -10.14
CA GLY A 335 -8.35 27.57 -10.06
C GLY A 335 -9.51 27.90 -11.02
N VAL A 336 -9.89 29.18 -11.11
CA VAL A 336 -10.96 29.65 -12.00
C VAL A 336 -10.56 29.53 -13.48
N ASN A 337 -9.32 29.90 -13.81
CA ASN A 337 -8.81 29.79 -15.19
C ASN A 337 -8.74 28.33 -15.63
N PHE A 338 -8.24 27.45 -14.75
CA PHE A 338 -8.21 26.02 -14.96
C PHE A 338 -9.60 25.44 -15.25
N ILE A 339 -10.57 25.69 -14.37
CA ILE A 339 -11.89 25.07 -14.49
C ILE A 339 -12.66 25.58 -15.71
N THR A 340 -12.56 26.87 -16.03
CA THR A 340 -13.19 27.47 -17.22
C THR A 340 -12.62 26.89 -18.51
N THR A 341 -11.29 26.68 -18.54
CA THR A 341 -10.62 26.04 -19.67
C THR A 341 -11.05 24.58 -19.81
N LEU A 342 -11.14 23.84 -18.69
CA LEU A 342 -11.59 22.45 -18.69
C LEU A 342 -13.04 22.31 -19.13
N GLU A 343 -13.93 23.17 -18.63
CA GLU A 343 -15.35 23.20 -19.03
C GLU A 343 -15.47 23.42 -20.53
N THR A 344 -14.77 24.42 -21.07
CA THR A 344 -14.76 24.72 -22.52
C THR A 344 -14.26 23.53 -23.33
N LEU A 345 -13.13 22.93 -22.93
CA LEU A 345 -12.57 21.75 -23.62
C LEU A 345 -13.53 20.57 -23.57
N SER A 346 -14.09 20.29 -22.39
CA SER A 346 -15.02 19.19 -22.15
C SER A 346 -16.29 19.33 -22.98
N ALA A 347 -16.91 20.51 -22.97
CA ALA A 347 -18.11 20.83 -23.75
C ALA A 347 -17.91 20.59 -25.26
N LEU A 348 -16.76 20.99 -25.79
CA LEU A 348 -16.45 20.88 -27.22
C LEU A 348 -16.23 19.44 -27.72
N TYR A 349 -15.79 18.53 -26.83
CA TYR A 349 -15.45 17.15 -27.20
C TYR A 349 -16.44 16.11 -26.67
N GLY A 350 -17.16 16.41 -25.59
CA GLY A 350 -18.06 15.47 -24.90
C GLY A 350 -19.51 15.94 -24.81
N GLY A 351 -19.81 17.16 -25.25
CA GLY A 351 -21.12 17.80 -25.09
C GLY A 351 -21.23 18.59 -23.79
N ASN A 352 -22.24 19.46 -23.73
CA ASN A 352 -22.55 20.33 -22.60
C ASN A 352 -23.95 20.06 -22.01
N GLU A 353 -24.51 18.87 -22.28
CA GLU A 353 -25.79 18.47 -21.72
C GLU A 353 -25.69 18.34 -20.19
N GLU A 354 -26.75 18.71 -19.49
CA GLU A 354 -26.83 18.60 -18.02
C GLU A 354 -26.53 17.17 -17.57
N GLY A 355 -25.61 17.01 -16.62
CA GLY A 355 -25.16 15.71 -16.14
C GLY A 355 -24.05 15.05 -16.97
N SER A 356 -23.56 15.70 -18.03
CA SER A 356 -22.40 15.22 -18.79
C SER A 356 -21.11 15.35 -17.99
N GLU A 357 -20.38 14.25 -17.81
CA GLU A 357 -19.11 14.26 -17.06
C GLU A 357 -18.07 15.21 -17.67
N LEU A 358 -17.37 15.97 -16.81
CA LEU A 358 -16.31 16.88 -17.24
C LEU A 358 -15.05 16.17 -17.71
N ILE A 359 -14.68 15.08 -17.04
CA ILE A 359 -13.43 14.34 -17.26
C ILE A 359 -13.76 13.00 -17.90
N PHE A 360 -13.22 12.78 -19.11
CA PHE A 360 -13.40 11.54 -19.85
C PHE A 360 -12.19 11.26 -20.74
N THR A 361 -12.21 10.12 -21.45
CA THR A 361 -11.24 9.85 -22.52
C THR A 361 -11.96 9.64 -23.84
N LEU A 362 -11.25 9.86 -24.94
CA LEU A 362 -11.71 9.54 -26.28
C LEU A 362 -11.15 8.18 -26.72
N ASN A 363 -12.02 7.40 -27.35
CA ASN A 363 -11.67 6.14 -28.01
C ASN A 363 -10.97 6.40 -29.36
N SER A 364 -10.57 5.33 -30.04
CA SER A 364 -9.90 5.36 -31.34
C SER A 364 -10.72 5.99 -32.48
N GLN A 365 -12.03 6.17 -32.29
CA GLN A 365 -12.96 6.81 -33.23
C GLN A 365 -13.23 8.28 -32.91
N GLY A 366 -12.69 8.81 -31.80
CA GLY A 366 -12.94 10.19 -31.38
C GLY A 366 -14.22 10.38 -30.57
N GLU A 367 -14.84 9.28 -30.13
CA GLU A 367 -16.03 9.30 -29.30
C GLU A 367 -15.67 9.15 -27.82
N LYS A 368 -16.56 9.63 -26.94
CA LYS A 368 -16.42 9.49 -25.50
C LYS A 368 -16.39 8.00 -25.10
N SER A 369 -15.38 7.60 -24.35
CA SER A 369 -15.22 6.24 -23.81
C SER A 369 -16.02 6.06 -22.52
N ASP A 370 -16.71 4.93 -22.39
CA ASP A 370 -17.39 4.48 -21.15
C ASP A 370 -16.44 4.22 -19.96
N THR A 371 -15.13 4.31 -20.20
CA THR A 371 -14.13 4.00 -19.18
C THR A 371 -13.08 5.10 -19.09
N PHE A 372 -12.74 5.47 -17.86
CA PHE A 372 -11.66 6.38 -17.54
C PHE A 372 -10.56 5.63 -16.76
N ASN A 373 -9.64 4.99 -17.49
CA ASN A 373 -8.56 4.22 -16.88
C ASN A 373 -7.41 5.12 -16.43
N LEU A 374 -7.59 5.74 -15.26
CA LEU A 374 -6.60 6.61 -14.63
C LEU A 374 -5.25 5.92 -14.42
N GLY A 375 -5.25 4.61 -14.14
CA GLY A 375 -4.01 3.85 -13.93
C GLY A 375 -3.11 3.83 -15.17
N GLU A 376 -3.68 3.69 -16.37
CA GLU A 376 -2.90 3.75 -17.61
C GLU A 376 -2.53 5.20 -17.98
N LEU A 377 -3.43 6.16 -17.77
CA LEU A 377 -3.12 7.60 -17.98
C LEU A 377 -1.92 8.03 -17.13
N ASN A 378 -1.92 7.68 -15.85
CA ASN A 378 -0.85 8.04 -14.92
C ASN A 378 0.50 7.49 -15.35
N LYS A 379 0.55 6.28 -15.94
CA LYS A 379 1.81 5.71 -16.45
C LYS A 379 2.44 6.54 -17.56
N HIS A 380 1.61 7.18 -18.39
CA HIS A 380 2.09 8.07 -19.44
C HIS A 380 2.47 9.43 -18.86
N LEU A 381 1.60 10.04 -18.04
CA LEU A 381 1.89 11.32 -17.39
C LEU A 381 3.21 11.29 -16.62
N MET A 382 3.45 10.27 -15.80
CA MET A 382 4.67 10.19 -14.99
C MET A 382 5.95 10.05 -15.83
N VAL A 383 5.87 9.38 -16.98
CA VAL A 383 7.02 9.14 -17.86
C VAL A 383 7.28 10.36 -18.74
N GLU A 384 6.26 10.85 -19.45
CA GLU A 384 6.39 11.97 -20.39
C GLU A 384 6.76 13.27 -19.68
N LEU A 385 6.23 13.50 -18.47
CA LEU A 385 6.57 14.66 -17.64
C LEU A 385 7.76 14.39 -16.70
N ASN A 386 8.42 13.23 -16.80
CA ASN A 386 9.58 12.83 -15.99
C ASN A 386 9.41 13.10 -14.48
N LEU A 387 8.26 12.71 -13.92
CA LEU A 387 7.91 12.96 -12.52
C LEU A 387 8.71 12.00 -11.61
N LEU A 388 10.00 12.28 -11.38
CA LEU A 388 10.89 11.40 -10.61
C LEU A 388 10.62 11.47 -9.11
N ALA A 389 10.49 10.33 -8.45
CA ALA A 389 10.31 10.26 -7.01
C ALA A 389 11.60 10.64 -6.27
N PRO A 390 11.54 11.41 -5.17
CA PRO A 390 12.69 11.63 -4.29
C PRO A 390 13.24 10.32 -3.69
N THR A 391 12.36 9.35 -3.46
CA THR A 391 12.71 8.05 -2.88
C THR A 391 13.42 7.11 -3.84
N ARG A 392 13.56 7.46 -5.14
CA ARG A 392 14.19 6.60 -6.15
C ARG A 392 15.61 6.18 -5.81
N LYS A 393 16.35 7.02 -5.06
CA LYS A 393 17.70 6.73 -4.57
C LYS A 393 17.76 5.46 -3.71
N SER A 394 16.66 5.08 -3.06
CA SER A 394 16.54 3.80 -2.33
C SER A 394 16.60 2.55 -3.24
N ASN A 395 16.53 2.71 -4.57
CA ASN A 395 16.68 1.63 -5.56
C ASN A 395 18.10 1.56 -6.14
N LEU A 396 18.99 2.48 -5.77
CA LEU A 396 20.35 2.55 -6.28
C LEU A 396 21.14 1.22 -6.14
N PRO A 397 21.12 0.49 -5.01
CA PRO A 397 21.82 -0.80 -4.91
C PRO A 397 21.37 -1.82 -5.96
N TRP A 398 20.07 -1.84 -6.26
CA TRP A 398 19.50 -2.74 -7.27
C TRP A 398 19.86 -2.32 -8.70
N PHE A 399 19.85 -1.02 -9.00
CA PHE A 399 20.31 -0.54 -10.29
C PHE A 399 21.79 -0.87 -10.54
N LYS A 400 22.64 -0.84 -9.50
CA LYS A 400 24.04 -1.30 -9.58
C LYS A 400 24.11 -2.78 -9.95
N GLU A 401 23.37 -3.64 -9.24
CA GLU A 401 23.34 -5.09 -9.51
C GLU A 401 22.89 -5.38 -10.95
N LEU A 402 21.84 -4.69 -11.42
CA LEU A 402 21.35 -4.79 -12.80
C LEU A 402 22.41 -4.32 -13.82
N PHE A 403 23.06 -3.19 -13.59
CA PHE A 403 24.09 -2.66 -14.49
C PHE A 403 25.23 -3.66 -14.71
N TYR A 404 25.81 -4.20 -13.63
CA TYR A 404 26.89 -5.18 -13.74
C TYR A 404 26.41 -6.53 -14.30
N SER A 405 25.19 -6.97 -13.96
CA SER A 405 24.59 -8.17 -14.57
C SER A 405 24.49 -8.03 -16.09
N TYR A 406 23.97 -6.91 -16.57
CA TYR A 406 23.87 -6.63 -18.00
C TYR A 406 25.24 -6.47 -18.68
N ARG A 407 26.25 -5.85 -18.03
CA ARG A 407 27.63 -5.82 -18.56
C ARG A 407 28.18 -7.24 -18.80
N ASN A 408 27.81 -8.18 -17.94
CA ASN A 408 28.17 -9.59 -18.05
C ASN A 408 27.25 -10.40 -18.98
N GLN A 409 26.37 -9.75 -19.74
CA GLN A 409 25.35 -10.38 -20.61
C GLN A 409 24.38 -11.31 -19.86
N LEU A 410 24.12 -11.00 -18.59
CA LEU A 410 23.14 -11.68 -17.76
C LEU A 410 21.93 -10.78 -17.50
N VAL A 411 20.77 -11.40 -17.33
CA VAL A 411 19.54 -10.74 -16.86
C VAL A 411 19.05 -11.43 -15.61
N ILE A 412 18.66 -10.65 -14.62
CA ILE A 412 18.06 -11.16 -13.38
C ILE A 412 16.54 -11.12 -13.54
N GLN A 413 15.93 -12.30 -13.61
CA GLN A 413 14.49 -12.46 -13.58
C GLN A 413 14.05 -12.58 -12.13
N LEU A 414 13.32 -11.56 -11.66
CA LEU A 414 12.75 -11.53 -10.33
C LEU A 414 11.23 -11.52 -10.45
N LYS A 415 10.57 -12.50 -9.81
CA LYS A 415 9.11 -12.64 -9.79
C LYS A 415 8.65 -13.29 -8.49
N THR A 416 7.34 -13.36 -8.30
CA THR A 416 6.73 -14.10 -7.20
C THR A 416 6.06 -15.35 -7.73
N GLU A 417 6.13 -16.42 -6.95
CA GLU A 417 5.50 -17.71 -7.25
C GLU A 417 4.73 -18.19 -6.03
N THR A 418 3.76 -19.07 -6.24
CA THR A 418 3.02 -19.70 -5.15
C THR A 418 3.53 -21.13 -4.97
N ASN A 419 4.02 -21.47 -3.78
CA ASN A 419 4.46 -22.82 -3.48
C ASN A 419 3.28 -23.76 -3.19
N GLU A 420 3.57 -25.04 -2.94
CA GLU A 420 2.57 -26.08 -2.69
C GLU A 420 1.67 -25.80 -1.47
N LEU A 421 2.16 -25.03 -0.48
CA LEU A 421 1.42 -24.61 0.70
C LEU A 421 0.52 -23.39 0.45
N GLY A 422 0.50 -22.85 -0.77
CA GLY A 422 -0.24 -21.62 -1.08
C GLY A 422 0.46 -20.34 -0.59
N ARG A 423 1.75 -20.41 -0.25
CA ARG A 423 2.54 -19.25 0.18
C ARG A 423 3.18 -18.58 -1.02
N VAL A 424 3.24 -17.25 -0.97
CA VAL A 424 3.93 -16.45 -1.98
C VAL A 424 5.42 -16.39 -1.64
N VAL A 425 6.25 -16.91 -2.56
CA VAL A 425 7.70 -16.98 -2.44
C VAL A 425 8.39 -16.21 -3.58
N VAL A 426 9.64 -15.83 -3.36
CA VAL A 426 10.45 -15.11 -4.35
C VAL A 426 11.15 -16.08 -5.30
N SER A 427 11.01 -15.87 -6.60
CA SER A 427 11.83 -16.54 -7.63
C SER A 427 12.81 -15.52 -8.21
N LYS A 428 14.07 -15.60 -7.78
CA LYS A 428 15.21 -14.86 -8.36
C LYS A 428 16.06 -15.83 -9.18
N VAL A 429 16.12 -15.64 -10.50
CA VAL A 429 16.86 -16.51 -11.43
C VAL A 429 17.69 -15.65 -12.38
N THR A 430 18.94 -16.01 -12.60
CA THR A 430 19.83 -15.32 -13.54
C THR A 430 19.96 -16.12 -14.82
N CYS A 431 19.71 -15.47 -15.97
CA CYS A 431 19.75 -16.10 -17.28
C CYS A 431 20.65 -15.31 -18.23
N PRO A 432 21.31 -15.95 -19.22
CA PRO A 432 21.97 -15.24 -20.30
C PRO A 432 20.99 -14.38 -21.12
N CYS A 433 21.48 -13.28 -21.68
CA CYS A 433 20.71 -12.43 -22.60
C CYS A 433 21.52 -12.10 -23.86
N SER A 434 20.83 -11.61 -24.91
CA SER A 434 21.51 -11.22 -26.15
C SER A 434 22.39 -9.98 -25.93
N LYS A 435 23.44 -9.82 -26.74
CA LYS A 435 24.32 -8.63 -26.70
C LYS A 435 23.54 -7.32 -26.79
N THR A 436 22.54 -7.26 -27.66
CA THR A 436 21.67 -6.08 -27.79
C THR A 436 20.84 -5.83 -26.53
N GLY A 437 20.30 -6.90 -25.93
CA GLY A 437 19.57 -6.82 -24.66
C GLY A 437 20.47 -6.35 -23.51
N ALA A 438 21.68 -6.89 -23.43
CA ALA A 438 22.72 -6.50 -22.49
C ALA A 438 23.08 -5.02 -22.62
N THR A 439 23.36 -4.53 -23.82
CA THR A 439 23.66 -3.10 -24.05
C THR A 439 22.48 -2.22 -23.66
N ARG A 440 21.26 -2.55 -24.10
CA ARG A 440 20.06 -1.75 -23.76
C ARG A 440 19.80 -1.73 -22.26
N GLY A 441 19.96 -2.87 -21.59
CA GLY A 441 19.80 -3.03 -20.15
C GLY A 441 20.83 -2.21 -19.37
N ALA A 442 22.10 -2.35 -19.71
CA ALA A 442 23.20 -1.61 -19.09
C ALA A 442 23.06 -0.08 -19.29
N THR A 443 22.74 0.39 -20.50
CA THR A 443 22.50 1.83 -20.75
C THR A 443 21.29 2.35 -19.96
N SER A 444 20.22 1.57 -19.84
CA SER A 444 19.03 2.00 -19.07
C SER A 444 19.31 1.97 -17.57
N ALA A 445 20.08 1.00 -17.07
CA ALA A 445 20.50 0.94 -15.68
C ALA A 445 21.43 2.10 -15.33
N ALA A 446 22.37 2.43 -16.23
CA ALA A 446 23.24 3.61 -16.09
C ALA A 446 22.43 4.92 -16.01
N TYR A 447 21.42 5.10 -16.86
CA TYR A 447 20.50 6.23 -16.75
C TYR A 447 19.83 6.28 -15.36
N CYS A 448 19.28 5.16 -14.89
CA CYS A 448 18.64 5.11 -13.58
C CYS A 448 19.61 5.43 -12.43
N ILE A 449 20.84 4.92 -12.48
CA ILE A 449 21.90 5.21 -11.51
C ILE A 449 22.20 6.71 -11.48
N LEU A 450 22.50 7.31 -12.63
CA LEU A 450 22.82 8.73 -12.73
C LEU A 450 21.65 9.59 -12.24
N SER A 451 20.42 9.25 -12.64
CA SER A 451 19.21 9.94 -12.19
C SER A 451 19.01 9.88 -10.67
N CYS A 452 19.61 8.92 -9.95
CA CYS A 452 19.54 8.87 -8.48
C CYS A 452 20.46 9.88 -7.79
N TYR A 453 21.46 10.42 -8.49
CA TYR A 453 22.40 11.42 -7.96
C TYR A 453 22.08 12.83 -8.43
N THR A 454 21.39 12.98 -9.57
CA THR A 454 21.12 14.29 -10.16
C THR A 454 19.76 14.35 -10.85
N ASP A 455 19.19 15.54 -10.88
CA ASP A 455 18.02 15.90 -11.70
C ASP A 455 18.43 16.60 -13.02
N LEU A 456 19.75 16.76 -13.26
CA LEU A 456 20.27 17.33 -14.51
C LEU A 456 19.87 16.49 -15.73
N PRO A 457 19.67 17.11 -16.91
CA PRO A 457 19.43 16.38 -18.15
C PRO A 457 20.57 15.40 -18.46
N LEU A 458 20.26 14.12 -18.64
CA LEU A 458 21.28 13.13 -19.05
C LEU A 458 21.38 12.95 -20.57
N LYS A 459 20.51 13.65 -21.30
CA LYS A 459 20.46 13.66 -22.76
C LYS A 459 21.59 14.53 -23.32
N GLY A 460 22.24 14.11 -24.41
CA GLY A 460 23.26 14.92 -25.09
C GLY A 460 24.58 15.12 -24.32
N VAL A 461 24.79 14.40 -23.21
CA VAL A 461 26.05 14.45 -22.45
C VAL A 461 27.18 13.80 -23.26
N LEU A 462 28.29 14.53 -23.39
CA LEU A 462 29.49 14.13 -24.13
C LEU A 462 30.54 13.47 -23.21
N LEU A 463 31.31 12.55 -23.78
CA LEU A 463 32.50 11.95 -23.17
C LEU A 463 33.78 12.72 -23.53
N PRO A 464 34.82 12.70 -22.67
CA PRO A 464 34.86 12.10 -21.33
C PRO A 464 34.19 12.98 -20.26
N LEU A 465 33.94 12.40 -19.08
CA LEU A 465 33.51 13.11 -17.89
C LEU A 465 34.71 13.68 -17.13
N SER A 466 34.50 14.75 -16.35
CA SER A 466 35.52 15.31 -15.46
C SER A 466 35.16 15.04 -14.00
N TYR A 467 36.17 14.81 -13.16
CA TYR A 467 36.01 14.47 -11.75
C TYR A 467 36.86 15.40 -10.89
N SER A 468 36.29 15.96 -9.84
CA SER A 468 37.03 16.73 -8.83
C SER A 468 37.82 15.82 -7.88
N GLU A 469 38.63 16.44 -7.04
CA GLU A 469 39.10 15.82 -5.81
C GLU A 469 37.95 15.69 -4.78
N LYS A 470 38.22 14.96 -3.70
CA LYS A 470 37.27 14.76 -2.61
C LYS A 470 37.07 16.07 -1.85
N ASP A 471 35.82 16.50 -1.70
CA ASP A 471 35.47 17.70 -0.91
C ASP A 471 35.50 17.43 0.61
N SER A 472 35.20 18.45 1.40
CA SER A 472 35.14 18.37 2.87
C SER A 472 34.09 17.38 3.39
N ASP A 473 33.01 17.18 2.65
CA ASP A 473 31.90 16.28 3.00
C ASP A 473 32.15 14.84 2.54
N GLY A 474 33.27 14.65 1.84
CA GLY A 474 33.72 13.38 1.32
C GLY A 474 33.06 12.94 0.02
N ASN A 475 32.48 13.88 -0.71
CA ASN A 475 31.91 13.67 -2.03
C ASN A 475 32.89 14.09 -3.13
N ILE A 476 32.53 13.78 -4.37
CA ILE A 476 33.25 14.11 -5.59
C ILE A 476 32.24 14.76 -6.54
N HIS A 477 32.65 15.85 -7.16
CA HIS A 477 31.88 16.52 -8.19
C HIS A 477 32.20 15.89 -9.55
N VAL A 478 31.16 15.50 -10.27
CA VAL A 478 31.22 14.98 -11.64
C VAL A 478 30.70 16.04 -12.58
N SER A 479 31.53 16.54 -13.48
CA SER A 479 31.15 17.55 -14.46
C SER A 479 30.73 16.91 -15.78
N LEU A 480 29.57 17.33 -16.29
CA LEU A 480 28.95 16.93 -17.53
C LEU A 480 29.10 18.04 -18.57
N LYS A 481 29.65 17.71 -19.73
CA LYS A 481 29.71 18.62 -20.89
C LYS A 481 28.62 18.27 -21.89
N TYR A 482 27.88 19.27 -22.36
CA TYR A 482 26.80 19.10 -23.34
C TYR A 482 27.19 19.59 -24.73
N ARG A 483 26.33 19.34 -25.73
CA ARG A 483 26.56 19.72 -27.13
C ARG A 483 26.66 21.23 -27.36
N ASP A 484 26.00 22.02 -26.53
CA ASP A 484 26.06 23.49 -26.53
C ASP A 484 27.31 24.04 -25.81
N ASN A 485 28.20 23.16 -25.34
CA ASN A 485 29.36 23.45 -24.50
C ASN A 485 29.03 23.98 -23.10
N SER A 486 27.77 23.92 -22.67
CA SER A 486 27.43 24.12 -21.26
C SER A 486 28.09 23.03 -20.41
N ILE A 487 28.46 23.40 -19.18
CA ILE A 487 29.05 22.51 -18.20
C ILE A 487 28.21 22.61 -16.94
N HIS A 488 27.72 21.47 -16.48
CA HIS A 488 27.00 21.35 -15.21
C HIS A 488 27.64 20.24 -14.39
N GLU A 489 27.50 20.31 -13.07
CA GLU A 489 28.06 19.30 -12.18
C GLU A 489 27.05 18.80 -11.16
N PHE A 490 27.29 17.59 -10.67
CA PHE A 490 26.55 17.02 -9.56
C PHE A 490 27.50 16.25 -8.64
N SER A 491 27.07 16.07 -7.39
CA SER A 491 27.89 15.47 -6.34
C SER A 491 27.54 13.99 -6.12
N ILE A 492 28.57 13.16 -5.93
CA ILE A 492 28.45 11.74 -5.58
C ILE A 492 29.32 11.39 -4.37
N PRO A 493 28.94 10.42 -3.53
CA PRO A 493 29.83 9.89 -2.51
C PRO A 493 31.11 9.33 -3.14
N ALA A 494 32.28 9.55 -2.51
CA ALA A 494 33.55 9.05 -3.04
C ALA A 494 33.56 7.51 -3.26
N ALA A 495 32.79 6.76 -2.47
CA ALA A 495 32.63 5.31 -2.62
C ALA A 495 31.98 4.90 -3.95
N ASP A 496 31.23 5.81 -4.59
CA ASP A 496 30.53 5.56 -5.85
C ASP A 496 31.31 6.06 -7.08
N LYS A 497 32.51 6.63 -6.90
CA LYS A 497 33.36 7.10 -8.01
C LYS A 497 33.60 6.01 -9.04
N MET A 498 34.00 4.82 -8.57
CA MET A 498 34.29 3.67 -9.43
C MET A 498 33.08 3.26 -10.28
N LEU A 499 31.87 3.35 -9.73
CA LEU A 499 30.65 3.04 -10.46
C LEU A 499 30.41 4.01 -11.62
N ILE A 500 30.62 5.31 -11.40
CA ILE A 500 30.46 6.31 -12.47
C ILE A 500 31.54 6.15 -13.53
N GLN A 501 32.78 5.87 -13.13
CA GLN A 501 33.87 5.54 -14.05
C GLN A 501 33.59 4.26 -14.85
N ASP A 502 32.96 3.25 -14.25
CA ASP A 502 32.53 2.04 -14.95
C ASP A 502 31.44 2.32 -15.99
N ILE A 503 30.52 3.23 -15.69
CA ILE A 503 29.50 3.70 -16.65
C ILE A 503 30.16 4.46 -17.81
N GLU A 504 31.09 5.36 -17.49
CA GLU A 504 31.87 6.11 -18.48
C GLU A 504 32.68 5.17 -19.38
N GLN A 505 33.38 4.19 -18.79
CA GLN A 505 34.16 3.20 -19.53
C GLN A 505 33.26 2.37 -20.44
N PHE A 506 32.11 1.91 -19.93
CA PHE A 506 31.14 1.18 -20.74
C PHE A 506 30.65 2.01 -21.93
N ALA A 507 30.37 3.30 -21.73
CA ALA A 507 29.98 4.21 -22.81
C ALA A 507 31.12 4.45 -23.81
N THR A 508 32.34 4.58 -23.33
CA THR A 508 33.58 4.71 -24.12
C THR A 508 33.79 3.49 -25.00
N ASP A 509 33.68 2.28 -24.46
CA ASP A 509 33.78 1.01 -25.20
C ASP A 509 32.73 0.90 -26.32
N LEU A 510 31.53 1.44 -26.08
CA LEU A 510 30.46 1.50 -27.09
C LEU A 510 30.73 2.55 -28.16
N ALA A 511 31.37 3.67 -27.78
CA ALA A 511 31.77 4.72 -28.71
C ALA A 511 32.92 4.28 -29.62
N ASP A 512 33.88 3.53 -29.10
CA ASP A 512 35.04 3.03 -29.86
C ASP A 512 34.65 2.01 -30.94
N LYS A 513 33.51 1.33 -30.73
CA LYS A 513 32.93 0.39 -31.70
C LYS A 513 32.13 1.07 -32.80
N GLN A 514 31.96 2.39 -32.77
CA GLN A 514 31.22 3.11 -33.81
C GLN A 514 31.96 3.05 -35.16
N LYS A 515 31.19 2.88 -36.24
CA LYS A 515 31.76 2.77 -37.61
C LYS A 515 32.56 4.00 -38.04
N HIS A 516 32.13 5.19 -37.62
CA HIS A 516 32.71 6.47 -38.01
C HIS A 516 33.30 7.16 -36.78
N ARG A 517 34.62 7.37 -36.76
CA ARG A 517 35.36 7.90 -35.60
C ARG A 517 35.10 9.39 -35.31
N ASN A 518 34.56 10.10 -36.29
CA ASN A 518 34.20 11.52 -36.22
C ASN A 518 32.79 11.74 -35.64
N HIS A 519 32.03 10.67 -35.35
CA HIS A 519 30.78 10.81 -34.65
C HIS A 519 31.01 11.23 -33.19
N GLU A 520 30.04 11.96 -32.65
CA GLU A 520 30.03 12.36 -31.25
C GLU A 520 30.03 11.15 -30.30
N ARG A 521 30.69 11.32 -29.15
CA ARG A 521 30.79 10.26 -28.13
C ARG A 521 29.84 10.60 -26.99
N LEU A 522 28.64 10.04 -27.05
CA LEU A 522 27.59 10.26 -26.04
C LEU A 522 27.74 9.30 -24.86
N LEU A 523 27.52 9.80 -23.64
CA LEU A 523 27.50 9.00 -22.42
C LEU A 523 26.40 7.92 -22.47
N LEU A 524 25.20 8.26 -22.96
CA LEU A 524 24.03 7.37 -23.02
C LEU A 524 23.48 7.24 -24.45
N LYS A 525 24.29 6.74 -25.38
CA LYS A 525 23.87 6.60 -26.79
C LYS A 525 22.73 5.58 -26.98
N ARG A 526 21.82 5.86 -27.92
CA ARG A 526 20.87 4.89 -28.48
C ARG A 526 21.31 4.44 -29.87
N GLY A 527 20.81 3.27 -30.29
CA GLY A 527 21.13 2.68 -31.59
C GLY A 527 22.35 1.75 -31.60
N ASN A 528 22.49 1.00 -32.71
CA ASN A 528 23.58 0.04 -32.87
C ASN A 528 24.89 0.72 -33.33
N ALA A 529 25.97 -0.06 -33.52
CA ALA A 529 27.28 0.46 -33.91
C ALA A 529 27.34 1.03 -35.35
N HIS A 530 26.36 0.70 -36.19
CA HIS A 530 26.29 1.11 -37.60
C HIS A 530 25.44 2.36 -37.82
N GLN A 531 24.82 2.90 -36.77
CA GLN A 531 23.98 4.09 -36.82
C GLN A 531 24.74 5.28 -36.22
N ALA A 532 24.43 6.48 -36.70
CA ALA A 532 24.87 7.70 -36.02
C ALA A 532 24.36 7.68 -34.57
N PRO A 533 25.20 8.10 -33.59
CA PRO A 533 24.77 8.27 -32.22
C PRO A 533 23.56 9.20 -32.17
N LYS A 534 22.55 8.78 -31.41
CA LYS A 534 21.37 9.59 -31.17
C LYS A 534 20.86 9.40 -29.75
N ASP A 535 20.13 10.39 -29.28
CA ASP A 535 19.39 10.33 -28.02
C ASP A 535 18.09 9.53 -28.15
N TRP A 536 17.33 9.49 -27.05
CA TRP A 536 15.96 9.01 -27.02
C TRP A 536 14.95 10.16 -27.20
N ASP A 537 13.74 9.80 -27.60
CA ASP A 537 12.61 10.71 -27.68
C ASP A 537 12.04 11.00 -26.27
N GLY A 538 11.60 12.24 -26.02
CA GLY A 538 11.08 12.68 -24.71
C GLY A 538 12.17 12.87 -23.64
N ILE A 539 11.79 13.21 -22.41
CA ILE A 539 12.76 13.56 -21.34
C ILE A 539 13.52 12.33 -20.85
N SER A 540 12.82 11.21 -20.61
CA SER A 540 13.38 10.01 -20.02
C SER A 540 13.27 8.81 -20.95
N PRO A 541 14.30 7.95 -21.07
CA PRO A 541 14.20 6.72 -21.81
C PRO A 541 13.58 5.58 -20.98
N ILE A 542 13.21 5.86 -19.73
CA ILE A 542 12.71 4.88 -18.77
C ILE A 542 11.19 4.84 -18.84
N THR A 543 10.65 3.62 -18.91
CA THR A 543 9.21 3.40 -18.93
C THR A 543 8.74 2.77 -17.63
N SER A 544 7.47 2.98 -17.27
CA SER A 544 6.82 2.29 -16.14
C SER A 544 6.87 0.76 -16.30
N ASN A 545 6.81 0.24 -17.53
CA ASN A 545 6.95 -1.19 -17.80
C ASN A 545 8.36 -1.70 -17.52
N LEU A 546 9.41 -0.92 -17.80
CA LEU A 546 10.78 -1.31 -17.47
C LEU A 546 10.98 -1.44 -15.96
N MET A 547 10.44 -0.50 -15.17
CA MET A 547 10.47 -0.60 -13.70
C MET A 547 9.82 -1.90 -13.22
N ARG A 548 8.65 -2.25 -13.77
CA ARG A 548 7.98 -3.53 -13.45
C ARG A 548 8.80 -4.75 -13.85
N ILE A 549 9.45 -4.73 -15.02
CA ILE A 549 10.34 -5.83 -15.46
C ILE A 549 11.50 -6.01 -14.47
N TRP A 550 12.02 -4.91 -13.95
CA TRP A 550 13.06 -4.91 -12.92
C TRP A 550 12.51 -5.10 -11.49
N SER A 551 11.24 -5.47 -11.34
CA SER A 551 10.62 -5.69 -10.02
C SER A 551 10.73 -4.49 -9.07
N ILE A 552 10.69 -3.28 -9.64
CA ILE A 552 10.55 -2.02 -8.92
C ILE A 552 9.11 -1.55 -9.16
N ASP A 553 8.39 -1.18 -8.09
CA ASP A 553 7.09 -0.55 -8.26
C ASP A 553 7.30 0.79 -9.01
N PRO A 554 6.57 1.08 -10.10
CA PRO A 554 6.73 2.34 -10.83
C PRO A 554 6.69 3.57 -9.92
N ASN A 555 5.92 3.53 -8.83
CA ASN A 555 5.79 4.61 -7.86
C ASN A 555 6.97 4.75 -6.88
N GLU A 556 7.91 3.80 -6.88
CA GLU A 556 9.19 3.93 -6.16
C GLU A 556 10.25 4.67 -6.99
N TYR A 557 10.06 4.77 -8.31
CA TYR A 557 10.95 5.50 -9.21
C TYR A 557 10.33 6.81 -9.69
N PHE A 558 9.03 6.80 -9.99
CA PHE A 558 8.24 7.97 -10.35
C PHE A 558 7.31 8.39 -9.21
N ILE A 559 6.92 9.67 -9.14
CA ILE A 559 5.96 10.17 -8.16
C ILE A 559 4.60 9.51 -8.39
N SER A 560 4.05 8.92 -7.33
CA SER A 560 2.76 8.25 -7.41
C SER A 560 1.62 9.25 -7.55
N LEU A 561 0.88 9.21 -8.66
CA LEU A 561 -0.25 10.11 -8.89
C LEU A 561 -1.55 9.54 -8.30
N GLN A 562 -1.98 10.03 -7.12
CA GLN A 562 -3.20 9.57 -6.43
C GLN A 562 -3.97 10.73 -5.79
N SER A 563 -5.30 10.72 -5.91
CA SER A 563 -6.18 11.70 -5.24
C SER A 563 -6.07 11.66 -3.71
N SER A 564 -5.84 10.48 -3.13
CA SER A 564 -5.64 10.34 -1.70
C SER A 564 -4.39 11.06 -1.19
N ARG A 565 -3.31 11.13 -1.98
CA ARG A 565 -2.08 11.88 -1.60
C ARG A 565 -2.28 13.39 -1.70
N TRP A 566 -2.99 13.85 -2.75
CA TRP A 566 -3.39 15.27 -2.86
C TRP A 566 -4.20 15.70 -1.65
N ARG A 567 -5.22 14.90 -1.33
CA ARG A 567 -6.14 15.15 -0.22
C ARG A 567 -5.44 15.12 1.13
N GLU A 568 -4.51 14.19 1.35
CA GLU A 568 -3.70 14.15 2.58
C GLU A 568 -2.82 15.38 2.71
N MET A 569 -2.12 15.77 1.64
CA MET A 569 -1.25 16.95 1.63
C MET A 569 -2.04 18.22 1.98
N THR A 570 -3.15 18.48 1.29
CA THR A 570 -3.96 19.67 1.58
C THR A 570 -4.61 19.60 2.95
N SER A 571 -4.98 18.40 3.42
CA SER A 571 -5.43 18.21 4.80
C SER A 571 -4.37 18.62 5.80
N ASN A 572 -3.10 18.25 5.59
CA ASN A 572 -2.01 18.59 6.52
C ASN A 572 -1.70 20.09 6.51
N GLN A 573 -1.75 20.74 5.34
CA GLN A 573 -1.61 22.20 5.21
C GLN A 573 -2.72 22.90 6.01
N VAL A 574 -3.98 22.60 5.72
CA VAL A 574 -5.14 23.21 6.40
C VAL A 574 -5.19 22.86 7.89
N TYR A 575 -4.80 21.65 8.29
CA TYR A 575 -4.75 21.28 9.71
C TYR A 575 -3.76 22.18 10.48
N SER A 576 -2.64 22.53 9.85
CA SER A 576 -1.58 23.33 10.48
C SER A 576 -2.02 24.78 10.72
N GLU A 577 -2.90 25.31 9.88
CA GLU A 577 -3.38 26.70 9.94
C GLU A 577 -4.72 26.83 10.68
N ASN A 578 -5.67 25.95 10.35
CA ASN A 578 -7.09 26.06 10.71
C ASN A 578 -7.58 24.88 11.58
N GLY A 579 -6.68 23.99 11.98
CA GLY A 579 -6.98 22.85 12.86
C GLY A 579 -7.98 21.85 12.27
N LYS A 580 -8.55 21.03 13.16
CA LYS A 580 -9.44 19.93 12.81
C LYS A 580 -10.75 20.39 12.15
N GLU A 581 -11.28 21.54 12.57
CA GLU A 581 -12.50 22.11 12.01
C GLU A 581 -12.29 22.58 10.57
N GLY A 582 -11.14 23.23 10.29
CA GLY A 582 -10.74 23.57 8.92
C GLY A 582 -10.67 22.35 8.01
N VAL A 583 -10.05 21.26 8.48
CA VAL A 583 -10.00 19.99 7.74
C VAL A 583 -11.39 19.39 7.55
N GLN A 584 -12.28 19.47 8.54
CA GLN A 584 -13.64 18.98 8.42
C GLN A 584 -14.42 19.73 7.34
N ASN A 585 -14.28 21.05 7.28
CA ASN A 585 -14.92 21.90 6.29
C ASN A 585 -14.36 21.64 4.88
N LEU A 586 -13.04 21.50 4.74
CA LEU A 586 -12.39 21.17 3.46
C LEU A 586 -12.81 19.78 2.96
N LEU A 587 -12.64 18.77 3.80
CA LEU A 587 -12.75 17.37 3.41
C LEU A 587 -14.20 16.86 3.42
N GLN A 588 -15.09 17.57 4.11
CA GLN A 588 -16.49 17.20 4.38
C GLN A 588 -16.62 15.75 4.85
N ASN A 589 -15.72 15.31 5.72
CA ASN A 589 -15.73 13.99 6.31
C ASN A 589 -16.35 14.02 7.72
N LEU A 590 -16.85 12.88 8.19
CA LEU A 590 -17.24 12.74 9.60
C LEU A 590 -15.99 12.91 10.49
N LEU A 591 -16.16 13.52 11.67
CA LEU A 591 -15.08 13.72 12.66
C LEU A 591 -14.30 12.43 12.94
N GLN A 592 -15.00 11.29 13.13
CA GLN A 592 -14.38 9.98 13.33
C GLN A 592 -13.47 9.54 12.17
N THR A 593 -13.81 9.92 10.93
CA THR A 593 -12.99 9.63 9.75
C THR A 593 -11.74 10.51 9.75
N ILE A 594 -11.87 11.77 10.16
CA ILE A 594 -10.74 12.70 10.29
C ILE A 594 -9.79 12.22 11.39
N ASP A 595 -10.33 11.89 12.57
CA ASP A 595 -9.57 11.34 13.70
C ASP A 595 -8.78 10.08 13.36
N LYS A 596 -9.30 9.28 12.42
CA LYS A 596 -8.68 8.04 12.00
C LYS A 596 -7.67 8.19 10.87
N HIS A 597 -7.85 9.15 9.98
CA HIS A 597 -7.15 9.18 8.69
C HIS A 597 -6.44 10.49 8.35
N TYR A 598 -6.70 11.58 9.07
CA TYR A 598 -6.25 12.92 8.67
C TYR A 598 -5.77 13.78 9.85
N VAL A 599 -5.48 13.15 11.01
CA VAL A 599 -4.86 13.85 12.14
C VAL A 599 -3.37 13.99 11.83
N ASN A 600 -2.87 15.22 11.79
CA ASN A 600 -1.47 15.52 11.48
C ASN A 600 -0.53 14.88 12.53
N GLY A 601 0.40 14.03 12.10
CA GLY A 601 1.35 13.28 12.95
C GLY A 601 1.11 11.77 12.97
N ASP A 602 1.97 11.02 13.66
CA ASP A 602 1.75 9.59 13.85
C ASP A 602 0.48 9.38 14.71
N PRO A 603 -0.54 8.63 14.26
CA PRO A 603 -1.80 8.50 14.98
C PRO A 603 -1.67 7.95 16.41
N LYS A 604 -0.64 7.16 16.70
CA LYS A 604 -0.37 6.68 18.06
C LYS A 604 0.27 7.76 18.90
N LEU A 605 1.27 8.43 18.34
CA LEU A 605 1.99 9.53 18.99
C LEU A 605 1.05 10.71 19.27
N ASN A 606 0.13 11.01 18.35
CA ASN A 606 -0.92 12.00 18.51
C ASN A 606 -1.94 11.65 19.58
N LYS A 607 -2.39 10.38 19.65
CA LYS A 607 -3.28 9.92 20.74
C LYS A 607 -2.61 10.06 22.10
N ILE A 608 -1.31 9.75 22.19
CA ILE A 608 -0.51 9.93 23.40
C ILE A 608 -0.41 11.42 23.75
N ILE A 609 -0.04 12.29 22.79
CA ILE A 609 0.06 13.74 23.00
C ILE A 609 -1.29 14.34 23.42
N ILE A 610 -2.40 13.96 22.75
CA ILE A 610 -3.75 14.44 23.06
C ILE A 610 -4.19 13.98 24.44
N SER A 611 -3.97 12.70 24.79
CA SER A 611 -4.30 12.19 26.12
C SER A 611 -3.51 12.90 27.23
N GLN A 612 -2.21 13.14 26.99
CA GLN A 612 -1.37 13.90 27.92
C GLN A 612 -1.82 15.35 28.04
N ALA A 613 -2.14 16.00 26.92
CA ALA A 613 -2.63 17.38 26.89
C ALA A 613 -3.98 17.51 27.61
N MET A 614 -4.92 16.58 27.38
CA MET A 614 -6.22 16.55 28.06
C MET A 614 -6.07 16.39 29.58
N GLN A 615 -5.17 15.51 30.03
CA GLN A 615 -4.90 15.33 31.45
C GLN A 615 -4.22 16.56 32.07
N VAL A 616 -3.36 17.25 31.33
CA VAL A 616 -2.76 18.53 31.79
C VAL A 616 -3.85 19.60 31.93
N MET A 617 -4.78 19.67 30.98
CA MET A 617 -5.93 20.57 31.00
C MET A 617 -6.90 20.27 32.16
N GLU A 618 -7.16 19.01 32.47
CA GLU A 618 -7.98 18.61 33.63
C GLU A 618 -7.31 18.95 34.98
N GLN A 619 -5.97 19.02 35.02
CA GLN A 619 -5.19 19.34 36.21
C GLN A 619 -4.88 20.84 36.34
N LEU A 620 -5.25 21.64 35.34
CA LEU A 620 -5.22 23.10 35.37
C LEU A 620 -6.45 23.61 36.13
N GLY A 621 -6.25 23.97 37.41
CA GLY A 621 -7.21 24.76 38.20
C GLY A 621 -6.64 26.16 38.50
N GLU A 622 -7.43 27.02 39.15
CA GLU A 622 -7.05 28.42 39.47
C GLU A 622 -5.68 28.53 40.18
N ASP A 623 -5.27 27.50 40.94
CA ASP A 623 -4.04 27.48 41.73
C ASP A 623 -2.92 26.54 41.21
N THR A 624 -3.06 25.91 40.03
CA THR A 624 -2.04 24.97 39.51
C THR A 624 -1.38 25.50 38.24
N SER A 625 -0.06 25.73 38.28
CA SER A 625 0.68 26.20 37.09
C SER A 625 0.76 25.11 36.01
N LEU A 626 0.97 25.53 34.76
CA LEU A 626 1.14 24.61 33.63
C LEU A 626 2.31 23.63 33.86
N GLU A 627 3.42 24.09 34.45
CA GLU A 627 4.56 23.24 34.80
C GLU A 627 4.20 22.22 35.89
N GLN A 628 3.40 22.61 36.87
CA GLN A 628 2.94 21.72 37.94
C GLN A 628 1.94 20.68 37.42
N ALA A 629 1.01 21.07 36.55
CA ALA A 629 0.08 20.15 35.91
C ALA A 629 0.81 19.14 35.02
N ARG A 630 1.80 19.59 34.23
CA ARG A 630 2.70 18.71 33.46
C ARG A 630 3.46 17.73 34.36
N ALA A 631 4.05 18.21 35.45
CA ALA A 631 4.75 17.37 36.41
C ALA A 631 3.84 16.32 37.07
N LYS A 632 2.59 16.70 37.41
CA LYS A 632 1.58 15.77 37.96
C LYS A 632 1.17 14.71 36.93
N VAL A 633 0.96 15.07 35.67
CA VAL A 633 0.59 14.13 34.60
C VAL A 633 1.74 13.17 34.29
N VAL A 634 2.98 13.66 34.24
CA VAL A 634 4.19 12.83 34.11
C VAL A 634 4.34 11.87 35.30
N ALA A 635 4.05 12.32 36.53
CA ALA A 635 4.05 11.48 37.71
C ALA A 635 2.89 10.46 37.75
N LYS A 636 1.77 10.76 37.10
CA LYS A 636 0.55 9.93 37.06
C LYS A 636 0.60 8.84 35.98
N LEU A 637 1.24 9.10 34.84
CA LEU A 637 1.15 8.23 33.65
C LEU A 637 2.27 7.22 33.45
N GLY A 638 3.33 7.20 34.27
CA GLY A 638 4.47 6.31 34.05
C GLY A 638 4.85 5.46 35.25
N ILE A 639 5.01 4.15 35.02
CA ILE A 639 5.86 3.35 35.90
C ILE A 639 7.30 3.80 35.63
N LYS A 640 7.96 4.44 36.60
CA LYS A 640 9.35 4.91 36.44
C LYS A 640 10.25 3.74 35.99
N MET A 641 10.96 3.90 34.89
CA MET A 641 11.91 2.91 34.40
C MET A 641 13.27 3.04 35.11
N LEU A 642 13.83 1.90 35.50
CA LEU A 642 15.21 1.77 35.96
C LEU A 642 16.12 1.58 34.75
N ALA A 643 17.20 2.36 34.71
CA ALA A 643 18.25 2.18 33.72
C ALA A 643 18.95 0.82 33.91
N HIS A 644 19.51 0.28 32.81
CA HIS A 644 20.15 -1.04 32.80
C HIS A 644 21.25 -1.19 33.87
N ASP A 645 22.09 -0.17 34.05
CA ASP A 645 23.19 -0.21 35.03
C ASP A 645 22.70 -0.16 36.47
N GLU A 646 21.63 0.59 36.75
CA GLU A 646 20.98 0.59 38.07
C GLU A 646 20.33 -0.76 38.36
N TRP A 647 19.72 -1.36 37.35
CA TRP A 647 19.10 -2.67 37.46
C TRP A 647 20.12 -3.79 37.70
N LYS A 648 21.25 -3.78 36.98
CA LYS A 648 22.36 -4.73 37.21
C LYS A 648 22.88 -4.65 38.62
N LYS A 649 23.13 -3.44 39.14
CA LYS A 649 23.56 -3.25 40.54
C LYS A 649 22.56 -3.82 41.53
N LYS A 650 21.25 -3.64 41.29
CA LYS A 650 20.20 -4.26 42.13
C LYS A 650 20.13 -5.78 42.02
N GLN A 651 20.40 -6.34 40.84
CA GLN A 651 20.47 -7.79 40.68
C GLN A 651 21.67 -8.38 41.44
N GLU A 652 22.83 -7.73 41.36
CA GLU A 652 24.07 -8.15 42.01
C GLU A 652 23.98 -8.01 43.54
N ASN A 653 23.47 -6.87 44.02
CA ASN A 653 23.46 -6.53 45.44
C ASN A 653 22.24 -7.10 46.20
N GLU A 654 21.07 -7.14 45.57
CA GLU A 654 19.79 -7.43 46.24
C GLU A 654 19.10 -8.70 45.69
N ARG A 655 19.69 -9.36 44.69
CA ARG A 655 19.05 -10.47 43.94
C ARG A 655 17.65 -10.10 43.44
N ALA A 656 17.48 -8.83 43.05
CA ALA A 656 16.20 -8.27 42.62
C ALA A 656 15.61 -9.04 41.42
N LYS A 657 14.29 -9.27 41.44
CA LYS A 657 13.54 -9.96 40.37
C LYS A 657 12.40 -9.08 39.86
N THR A 658 12.00 -9.30 38.62
CA THR A 658 10.77 -8.75 38.03
C THR A 658 9.61 -9.73 38.19
N ASN A 659 8.42 -9.20 38.35
CA ASN A 659 7.18 -9.97 38.37
C ASN A 659 6.87 -10.58 36.97
N PRO A 660 5.78 -11.37 36.82
CA PRO A 660 5.41 -11.96 35.53
C PRO A 660 5.22 -10.95 34.40
N ASN A 661 4.82 -9.70 34.71
CA ASN A 661 4.62 -8.62 33.74
C ASN A 661 5.91 -7.84 33.43
N GLY A 662 7.06 -8.25 33.99
CA GLY A 662 8.35 -7.61 33.75
C GLY A 662 8.62 -6.36 34.59
N ILE A 663 7.82 -6.12 35.64
CA ILE A 663 7.94 -4.94 36.50
C ILE A 663 8.61 -5.32 37.83
N HIS A 664 9.53 -4.50 38.30
CA HIS A 664 10.15 -4.62 39.61
C HIS A 664 9.35 -3.82 40.66
N CYS A 665 9.16 -4.39 41.86
CA CYS A 665 8.59 -3.67 43.00
C CYS A 665 9.08 -4.29 44.32
N ASN A 666 8.79 -3.63 45.43
CA ASN A 666 9.08 -4.13 46.77
C ASN A 666 8.03 -5.14 47.30
N GLY A 667 7.07 -5.55 46.46
CA GLY A 667 6.01 -6.50 46.83
C GLY A 667 4.90 -5.92 47.70
N GLN A 668 4.93 -4.61 48.01
CA GLN A 668 3.88 -3.90 48.74
C GLN A 668 3.14 -2.92 47.82
N GLN A 669 1.82 -3.03 47.79
CA GLN A 669 0.94 -2.16 47.03
C GLN A 669 0.85 -0.77 47.67
N SER A 670 1.13 0.27 46.89
CA SER A 670 1.00 1.67 47.28
C SER A 670 0.29 2.44 46.17
N ILE A 671 -1.04 2.54 46.27
CA ILE A 671 -1.89 3.25 45.29
C ILE A 671 -2.27 4.62 45.87
N LEU A 672 -2.01 5.67 45.10
CA LEU A 672 -2.30 7.06 45.47
C LEU A 672 -3.82 7.31 45.42
N GLY A 673 -4.45 7.60 46.56
CA GLY A 673 -5.89 7.91 46.64
C GLY A 673 -6.85 6.72 46.44
N GLY A 674 -6.34 5.48 46.40
CA GLY A 674 -7.14 4.26 46.22
C GLY A 674 -7.06 3.29 47.41
N LYS A 675 -7.91 2.25 47.43
CA LYS A 675 -7.84 1.18 48.43
C LYS A 675 -6.71 0.19 48.07
N ASN A 676 -5.83 -0.09 49.02
CA ASN A 676 -4.84 -1.17 48.90
C ASN A 676 -5.49 -2.53 49.23
N THR A 677 -5.92 -3.24 48.19
CA THR A 677 -6.61 -4.55 48.24
C THR A 677 -5.70 -5.71 48.65
N GLN A 678 -4.37 -5.56 48.54
CA GLN A 678 -3.41 -6.55 49.03
C GLN A 678 -3.58 -6.85 50.53
N ARG A 679 -3.94 -5.84 51.34
CA ARG A 679 -4.07 -5.98 52.80
C ARG A 679 -5.30 -6.81 53.17
N GLU A 680 -6.40 -6.67 52.42
CA GLU A 680 -7.61 -7.48 52.59
C GLU A 680 -7.37 -8.94 52.20
N THR A 681 -6.64 -9.17 51.10
CA THR A 681 -6.26 -10.53 50.65
C THR A 681 -5.34 -11.23 51.65
N ASN A 682 -4.34 -10.53 52.19
CA ASN A 682 -3.43 -11.07 53.21
C ASN A 682 -4.15 -11.33 54.55
N ASN A 683 -5.07 -10.44 54.95
CA ASN A 683 -5.88 -10.63 56.15
C ASN A 683 -6.86 -11.81 56.02
N ALA A 684 -7.44 -12.03 54.84
CA ALA A 684 -8.34 -13.15 54.58
C ALA A 684 -7.64 -14.52 54.60
N ILE A 685 -6.36 -14.57 54.20
CA ILE A 685 -5.57 -15.80 54.10
C ILE A 685 -4.71 -16.04 55.37
N GLY A 686 -4.54 -15.04 56.23
CA GLY A 686 -3.78 -15.15 57.48
C GLY A 686 -2.25 -15.22 57.30
N PHE A 687 -1.75 -14.95 56.09
CA PHE A 687 -0.33 -14.95 55.75
C PHE A 687 0.06 -13.69 54.99
N THR A 688 1.29 -13.21 55.22
CA THR A 688 1.87 -12.09 54.45
C THR A 688 2.38 -12.62 53.10
N LEU A 689 1.54 -12.58 52.06
CA LEU A 689 1.92 -12.98 50.72
C LEU A 689 2.48 -11.81 49.89
N PRO A 690 3.45 -12.06 48.99
CA PRO A 690 3.87 -11.08 47.99
C PRO A 690 2.70 -10.66 47.09
N CYS A 691 2.68 -9.40 46.64
CA CYS A 691 1.62 -8.89 45.77
C CYS A 691 1.49 -9.74 44.48
N THR A 692 0.25 -10.14 44.16
CA THR A 692 -0.12 -10.92 42.96
C THR A 692 -0.99 -10.13 41.99
N GLU A 693 -1.33 -8.87 42.32
CA GLU A 693 -2.18 -7.98 41.53
C GLU A 693 -1.36 -7.23 40.47
N TYR A 694 -0.78 -7.99 39.55
CA TYR A 694 0.18 -7.46 38.58
C TYR A 694 -0.45 -6.53 37.55
N ASP A 695 -1.76 -6.64 37.32
CA ASP A 695 -2.59 -5.73 36.53
C ASP A 695 -2.66 -4.32 37.13
N MET A 696 -2.59 -4.20 38.45
CA MET A 696 -2.62 -2.93 39.18
C MET A 696 -1.26 -2.22 39.27
N CYS A 697 -0.20 -2.80 38.71
CA CYS A 697 1.15 -2.22 38.79
C CYS A 697 1.25 -0.81 38.19
N HIS A 698 0.44 -0.49 37.18
CA HIS A 698 0.41 0.84 36.56
C HIS A 698 -0.09 1.95 37.50
N LYS A 699 -0.85 1.61 38.55
CA LYS A 699 -1.35 2.54 39.59
C LYS A 699 -0.47 2.54 40.85
N CYS A 700 0.60 1.74 40.88
CA CYS A 700 1.39 1.49 42.10
C CYS A 700 2.70 2.30 42.12
N GLN A 701 2.92 3.10 43.16
CA GLN A 701 4.14 3.90 43.32
C GLN A 701 5.41 3.06 43.50
N SER A 702 5.29 1.85 44.07
CA SER A 702 6.42 0.96 44.28
C SER A 702 6.85 0.25 43.00
N ALA A 703 6.04 0.30 41.94
CA ALA A 703 6.35 -0.26 40.63
C ALA A 703 7.46 0.55 39.94
N LYS A 704 8.42 -0.19 39.39
CA LYS A 704 9.52 0.28 38.55
C LYS A 704 9.66 -0.62 37.34
N ALA A 705 9.57 -0.05 36.15
CA ALA A 705 9.87 -0.76 34.92
C ALA A 705 11.39 -0.96 34.82
N VAL A 706 11.82 -1.87 33.96
CA VAL A 706 13.24 -2.24 33.86
C VAL A 706 13.64 -2.22 32.40
N ASP A 707 14.64 -1.41 32.08
CA ASP A 707 15.23 -1.35 30.74
C ASP A 707 16.14 -2.56 30.47
N ASP A 708 15.53 -3.74 30.39
CA ASP A 708 16.17 -5.04 30.15
C ASP A 708 15.35 -5.86 29.15
N VAL A 709 16.02 -6.52 28.21
CA VAL A 709 15.39 -7.25 27.10
C VAL A 709 14.36 -8.28 27.58
N GLN A 710 14.64 -9.04 28.65
CA GLN A 710 13.69 -10.04 29.15
C GLN A 710 12.50 -9.41 29.87
N SER A 711 12.73 -8.34 30.61
CA SER A 711 11.68 -7.62 31.34
C SER A 711 10.72 -6.90 30.37
N THR A 712 11.26 -6.24 29.35
CA THR A 712 10.48 -5.63 28.26
C THR A 712 9.71 -6.68 27.45
N TYR A 713 10.31 -7.85 27.17
CA TYR A 713 9.64 -8.95 26.48
C TYR A 713 8.43 -9.51 27.27
N LYS A 714 8.54 -9.62 28.61
CA LYS A 714 7.40 -9.98 29.48
C LYS A 714 6.29 -8.92 29.42
N LEU A 715 6.64 -7.64 29.47
CA LEU A 715 5.66 -6.55 29.43
C LEU A 715 4.91 -6.50 28.09
N ILE A 716 5.61 -6.63 26.97
CA ILE A 716 5.00 -6.77 25.63
C ILE A 716 4.03 -7.97 25.61
N SER A 717 4.44 -9.10 26.17
CA SER A 717 3.60 -10.31 26.23
C SER A 717 2.35 -10.10 27.06
N PHE A 718 2.44 -9.34 28.16
CA PHE A 718 1.31 -9.04 29.03
C PHE A 718 0.31 -8.09 28.36
N ILE A 719 0.79 -7.05 27.68
CA ILE A 719 -0.05 -6.15 26.89
C ILE A 719 -0.79 -6.92 25.79
N ASP A 720 -0.10 -7.84 25.09
CA ASP A 720 -0.74 -8.66 24.07
C ASP A 720 -1.83 -9.60 24.64
N VAL A 721 -1.64 -10.10 25.86
CA VAL A 721 -2.64 -10.89 26.57
C VAL A 721 -3.86 -10.05 26.99
N LEU A 722 -3.65 -8.82 27.48
CA LEU A 722 -4.75 -7.89 27.78
C LEU A 722 -5.56 -7.54 26.52
N LYS A 723 -4.88 -7.29 25.39
CA LYS A 723 -5.52 -7.06 24.10
C LYS A 723 -6.32 -8.27 23.62
N GLU A 724 -5.79 -9.49 23.78
CA GLU A 724 -6.55 -10.69 23.44
C GLU A 724 -7.78 -10.87 24.34
N ALA A 725 -7.68 -10.54 25.62
CA ALA A 725 -8.82 -10.62 26.54
C ALA A 725 -9.93 -9.65 26.12
N LEU A 726 -9.57 -8.42 25.71
CA LEU A 726 -10.50 -7.43 25.18
C LEU A 726 -11.14 -7.88 23.85
N ASP A 727 -10.36 -8.51 22.95
CA ASP A 727 -10.87 -9.08 21.70
C ASP A 727 -11.88 -10.22 21.96
N ARG A 728 -11.71 -11.01 23.03
CA ARG A 728 -12.59 -12.13 23.41
C ARG A 728 -13.84 -11.67 24.18
N TYR A 729 -13.73 -10.64 25.00
CA TYR A 729 -14.79 -10.16 25.89
C TYR A 729 -15.04 -8.65 25.74
N PRO A 730 -15.73 -8.21 24.67
CA PRO A 730 -15.85 -6.80 24.30
C PRO A 730 -16.79 -5.95 25.20
N ILE A 731 -17.33 -6.51 26.28
CA ILE A 731 -18.33 -5.83 27.14
C ILE A 731 -17.66 -4.98 28.25
N THR A 732 -16.37 -5.21 28.56
CA THR A 732 -15.58 -4.52 29.58
C THR A 732 -14.45 -3.72 28.93
N THR A 733 -14.70 -2.44 28.61
CA THR A 733 -13.82 -1.67 27.70
C THR A 733 -12.97 -0.58 28.35
N GLU A 734 -13.50 0.24 29.26
CA GLU A 734 -12.77 1.47 29.64
C GLU A 734 -11.55 1.20 30.54
N GLU A 735 -11.69 0.39 31.58
CA GLU A 735 -10.60 0.16 32.53
C GLU A 735 -9.45 -0.68 31.94
N ILE A 736 -9.77 -1.61 31.04
CA ILE A 736 -8.74 -2.42 30.35
C ILE A 736 -7.99 -1.57 29.33
N ASN A 737 -8.66 -0.66 28.64
CA ASN A 737 -8.00 0.29 27.74
C ASN A 737 -7.09 1.25 28.50
N GLU A 738 -7.51 1.74 29.68
CA GLU A 738 -6.66 2.55 30.57
C GLU A 738 -5.38 1.78 30.96
N ARG A 739 -5.55 0.52 31.38
CA ARG A 739 -4.42 -0.37 31.74
C ARG A 739 -3.46 -0.59 30.58
N ILE A 740 -3.98 -0.91 29.39
CA ILE A 740 -3.16 -1.11 28.18
C ILE A 740 -2.38 0.16 27.87
N ALA A 741 -3.04 1.31 27.86
CA ALA A 741 -2.38 2.59 27.57
C ALA A 741 -1.24 2.90 28.55
N ALA A 742 -1.44 2.65 29.85
CA ALA A 742 -0.41 2.90 30.86
C ALA A 742 0.82 1.98 30.71
N PHE A 743 0.62 0.70 30.38
CA PHE A 743 1.73 -0.22 30.14
C PHE A 743 2.42 0.03 28.79
N GLU A 744 1.69 0.45 27.76
CA GLU A 744 2.28 0.88 26.49
C GLU A 744 3.14 2.14 26.66
N PHE A 745 2.65 3.13 27.41
CA PHE A 745 3.44 4.32 27.75
C PHE A 745 4.72 3.96 28.52
N THR A 746 4.65 2.96 29.40
CA THR A 746 5.82 2.46 30.11
C THR A 746 6.87 1.84 29.17
N LEU A 747 6.44 1.20 28.07
CA LEU A 747 7.34 0.65 27.05
C LEU A 747 8.08 1.73 26.26
N ASP A 748 7.47 2.89 26.05
CA ASP A 748 8.09 4.01 25.31
C ASP A 748 9.33 4.56 26.01
N GLY A 749 9.47 4.32 27.32
CA GLY A 749 10.69 4.69 28.04
C GLY A 749 11.88 3.78 27.77
N ALA A 750 11.70 2.63 27.10
CA ALA A 750 12.75 1.63 26.93
C ALA A 750 13.79 2.13 25.92
N SER A 751 15.06 1.79 26.14
CA SER A 751 16.07 2.13 25.14
C SER A 751 15.77 1.40 23.82
N GLN A 752 16.04 2.08 22.70
CA GLN A 752 15.67 1.60 21.37
C GLN A 752 16.19 0.18 21.09
N ASP A 753 17.44 -0.12 21.47
CA ASP A 753 18.03 -1.45 21.29
C ASP A 753 17.31 -2.52 22.14
N VAL A 754 16.97 -2.21 23.39
CA VAL A 754 16.24 -3.13 24.28
C VAL A 754 14.85 -3.43 23.73
N TYR A 755 14.12 -2.40 23.30
CA TYR A 755 12.80 -2.55 22.71
C TYR A 755 12.85 -3.40 21.44
N GLU A 756 13.75 -3.08 20.50
CA GLU A 756 13.90 -3.82 19.25
C GLU A 756 14.26 -5.29 19.50
N ASN A 757 15.16 -5.56 20.44
CA ASN A 757 15.59 -6.92 20.76
C ASN A 757 14.50 -7.71 21.51
N ALA A 758 13.72 -7.07 22.38
CA ALA A 758 12.54 -7.66 23.01
C ALA A 758 11.44 -7.97 21.97
N MET A 759 11.21 -7.05 21.02
CA MET A 759 10.24 -7.24 19.94
C MET A 759 10.69 -8.35 18.97
N LYS A 760 11.99 -8.46 18.67
CA LYS A 760 12.56 -9.60 17.92
C LYS A 760 12.29 -10.92 18.65
N LEU A 761 12.44 -10.97 19.98
CA LEU A 761 12.13 -12.16 20.78
C LEU A 761 10.64 -12.51 20.72
N PHE A 762 9.76 -11.53 20.89
CA PHE A 762 8.31 -11.72 20.79
C PHE A 762 7.91 -12.24 19.41
N ASN A 763 8.40 -11.60 18.34
CA ASN A 763 8.15 -12.04 16.97
C ASN A 763 8.71 -13.45 16.72
N LYS A 764 9.88 -13.79 17.28
CA LYS A 764 10.52 -15.09 17.08
C LYS A 764 9.84 -16.21 17.87
N LYS A 765 9.57 -16.01 19.17
CA LYS A 765 9.17 -17.04 20.14
C LYS A 765 7.69 -16.99 20.54
N GLY A 766 6.94 -15.97 20.14
CA GLY A 766 5.58 -15.74 20.63
C GLY A 766 5.59 -15.06 21.99
N ARG A 767 4.62 -15.39 22.86
CA ARG A 767 4.53 -14.83 24.21
C ARG A 767 5.58 -15.41 25.14
N HIS A 768 5.99 -14.61 26.12
CA HIS A 768 6.85 -15.07 27.19
C HIS A 768 6.13 -16.19 27.99
N PRO A 769 6.77 -17.36 28.25
CA PRO A 769 6.11 -18.52 28.88
C PRO A 769 5.51 -18.28 30.28
N ARG A 770 5.97 -17.24 30.98
CA ARG A 770 5.44 -16.83 32.29
C ARG A 770 4.19 -15.94 32.21
N VAL A 771 3.74 -15.59 31.01
CA VAL A 771 2.58 -14.74 30.80
C VAL A 771 1.50 -15.56 30.07
N SER A 772 0.40 -15.83 30.77
CA SER A 772 -0.75 -16.58 30.25
C SER A 772 -2.02 -15.72 30.25
N ILE A 773 -3.03 -16.16 29.50
CA ILE A 773 -4.32 -15.47 29.45
C ILE A 773 -5.03 -15.39 30.80
N ASP A 774 -4.75 -16.31 31.72
CA ASP A 774 -5.32 -16.33 33.08
C ASP A 774 -4.97 -15.04 33.84
N HIS A 775 -3.81 -14.44 33.54
CA HIS A 775 -3.39 -13.17 34.12
C HIS A 775 -4.28 -11.99 33.68
N ALA A 776 -4.90 -12.04 32.49
CA ALA A 776 -5.86 -11.03 32.03
C ALA A 776 -7.31 -11.37 32.38
N ILE A 777 -7.66 -12.66 32.48
CA ILE A 777 -9.01 -13.09 32.89
C ILE A 777 -9.29 -12.69 34.34
N LEU A 778 -8.31 -12.84 35.25
CA LEU A 778 -8.46 -12.34 36.63
C LEU A 778 -8.68 -10.82 36.68
N ALA A 779 -8.09 -10.08 35.74
CA ALA A 779 -8.21 -8.64 35.63
C ALA A 779 -9.57 -8.18 35.04
N LEU A 780 -10.32 -9.08 34.37
CA LEU A 780 -11.65 -8.84 33.80
C LEU A 780 -12.79 -8.98 34.82
N TYR A 781 -12.59 -9.79 35.87
CA TYR A 781 -13.62 -10.15 36.86
C TYR A 781 -13.43 -9.50 38.25
N ARG A 782 -12.44 -8.62 38.39
CA ARG A 782 -12.22 -7.75 39.56
C ARG A 782 -12.67 -6.35 39.20
#